data_AF-A0AAW4ICA4-F1
#
_entry.id   AF-A0AAW4ICA4-F1
#
_cell.length_a   1.000
_cell.length_b   1.000
_cell.length_c   1.000
_cell.angle_alpha   90.00
_cell.angle_beta   90.00
_cell.angle_gamma   90.00
#
_symmetry.space_group_name_H-M   'P 1'
#
loop_
_entity.id
_entity.type
_entity.pdbx_description
1 polymer ?
#
loop_
_entity_poly.entity_id
_entity_poly.type
_entity_poly.pdbx_seq_one_letter_code
_entity_poly.pdbx_strand_id
1 'polypeptide(L)'
;MWRTDGLRGALAAAVLVALCAATGVFQWLEYRVYDAATSIHTPAPLPEIAIIGIDDASLESLGNGPWSRDVYAKLIDQLSAAGAKTIVLTPSFAEPQSDRGLAYLRKMRDTMARAGDTSPLATELSRTVDEAEKALDSDARLAASIQRAGNVFLASRYTLAGGARTPLPAYAHRSVLPNPASFAIPATSAQNPVAGIGSVAAGVGHLSVALDEDGHLRGIPLLLRYDDVGVPSLALLAARHSLHLGQNELRVQTEPQGIRMGGLHVVTDGSAVMHPRFHAAPDGASAFPVVSFAQVSSGKIPPQDFKDKVVLVGETSNALVTPWVQSGARTMYPVEMLAQTLSAIRLGLGVQRPEWVWTMSWGSALGALLFVALALPRLSRPAGGVLGAGLLLLLVATEWGLLRYAGFWIPLAPGVLALLGGITAFAVLGKLSARGTPPSAETAETDRMMGLALQGQGQLDMAFERLRRVPPSDALMDNLYHLAQDFERKRNFAKAKSVYKHILQHNKGYKDAHARYKRVRAHLQKETGAPSSTPASIPPTPAPRLPGDAATGIPMLGRYQIDREIGKGAMGVVYLGRDPKIGRVVAIKTLALGEEFEGDALIDARARFFREAETAGRLQHPCIVTIFDAGEEHDLAYIAMEFLKGADLARACHAGHLLPVATVLSIGARVAEALDYAHAHNVVHRDIKPANIMFDAATDAVKVTDFGIARITDSSKTRTGLVLGTPSFMSPEQLAGKKVDGRSDLYSLGVTLFQLLTGSLPLRGESMTELMHKIANAEAPDIRQLRPELSPAVARVVAQALQKRPEARYQTGRQFAADLRLAGVAAGQAGSPEPGAVVYDADRDATGHEMADFQRTVMEQPAGRGAAFPPISGAR
;
A
#
# COMPACT_ATOMS: atom_id res chain seq x y z
N MET A 1 29.88 39.22 4.66
CA MET A 1 29.01 38.94 3.49
C MET A 1 28.29 37.63 3.71
N TRP A 2 26.96 37.65 3.81
CA TRP A 2 26.14 36.42 3.95
C TRP A 2 26.15 35.70 2.60
N ARG A 3 26.62 34.46 2.54
CA ARG A 3 26.48 33.64 1.34
C ARG A 3 25.00 33.27 1.22
N THR A 4 24.32 33.87 0.24
CA THR A 4 22.90 33.66 -0.07
C THR A 4 22.49 32.19 -0.19
N ASP A 5 23.46 31.33 -0.50
CA ASP A 5 23.26 29.89 -0.71
C ASP A 5 22.87 29.15 0.57
N GLY A 6 23.37 29.56 1.74
CA GLY A 6 23.01 28.95 3.03
C GLY A 6 21.54 29.21 3.39
N LEU A 7 21.10 30.45 3.21
CA LEU A 7 19.73 30.86 3.50
C LEU A 7 18.72 30.23 2.53
N ARG A 8 19.10 30.11 1.24
CA ARG A 8 18.32 29.38 0.23
C ARG A 8 18.25 27.87 0.54
N GLY A 9 19.35 27.26 0.98
CA GLY A 9 19.37 25.87 1.41
C GLY A 9 18.48 25.60 2.63
N ALA A 10 18.53 26.49 3.63
CA ALA A 10 17.64 26.42 4.78
C ALA A 10 16.17 26.63 4.41
N LEU A 11 15.85 27.56 3.50
CA LEU A 11 14.49 27.75 3.01
C LEU A 11 13.96 26.49 2.30
N ALA A 12 14.76 25.88 1.42
CA ALA A 12 14.41 24.64 0.75
C ALA A 12 14.16 23.50 1.74
N ALA A 13 15.01 23.38 2.78
CA ALA A 13 14.84 22.41 3.84
C ALA A 13 13.57 22.66 4.68
N ALA A 14 13.26 23.92 4.98
CA ALA A 14 12.04 24.29 5.69
C ALA A 14 10.77 23.92 4.90
N VAL A 15 10.78 24.14 3.58
CA VAL A 15 9.69 23.71 2.68
C VAL A 15 9.55 22.18 2.68
N LEU A 16 10.66 21.45 2.62
CA LEU A 16 10.65 19.98 2.71
C LEU A 16 10.05 19.49 4.03
N VAL A 17 10.49 20.06 5.16
CA VAL A 17 9.96 19.73 6.50
C VAL A 17 8.47 20.03 6.59
N ALA A 18 8.01 21.17 6.08
CA ALA A 18 6.61 21.52 6.04
C ALA A 18 5.79 20.54 5.19
N LEU A 19 6.32 20.13 4.04
CA LEU A 19 5.70 19.13 3.17
C LEU A 19 5.61 17.76 3.86
N CYS A 20 6.68 17.31 4.52
CA CYS A 20 6.69 16.05 5.28
C CYS A 20 5.72 16.07 6.48
N ALA A 21 5.55 17.22 7.13
CA ALA A 21 4.52 17.40 8.16
C ALA A 21 3.11 17.32 7.59
N ALA A 22 2.86 17.95 6.44
CA ALA A 22 1.55 17.97 5.81
C ALA A 22 1.14 16.61 5.22
N THR A 23 2.10 15.75 4.89
CA THR A 23 1.89 14.45 4.23
C THR A 23 1.95 13.25 5.18
N GLY A 24 2.19 13.45 6.48
CA GLY A 24 2.28 12.37 7.47
C GLY A 24 3.59 11.56 7.42
N VAL A 25 4.55 11.94 6.57
CA VAL A 25 5.84 11.23 6.42
C VAL A 25 6.61 11.15 7.73
N PHE A 26 6.52 12.17 8.59
CA PHE A 26 7.12 12.11 9.92
C PHE A 26 6.58 10.96 10.74
N GLN A 27 5.27 10.83 10.85
CA GLN A 27 4.64 9.77 11.63
C GLN A 27 5.04 8.38 11.12
N TRP A 28 5.09 8.21 9.80
CA TRP A 28 5.56 6.97 9.19
C TRP A 28 7.03 6.64 9.54
N LEU A 29 7.94 7.61 9.43
CA LEU A 29 9.35 7.42 9.81
C LEU A 29 9.51 7.10 11.29
N GLU A 30 8.78 7.83 12.14
CA GLU A 30 8.81 7.70 13.59
C GLU A 30 8.31 6.32 14.04
N TYR A 31 7.24 5.80 13.44
CA TYR A 31 6.79 4.44 13.71
C TYR A 31 7.81 3.38 13.30
N ARG A 32 8.53 3.58 12.18
CA ARG A 32 9.61 2.67 11.78
C ARG A 32 10.76 2.65 12.78
N VAL A 33 11.17 3.82 13.29
CA VAL A 33 12.21 3.90 14.33
C VAL A 33 11.70 3.28 15.63
N TYR A 34 10.44 3.55 15.98
CA TYR A 34 9.81 2.99 17.17
C TYR A 34 9.82 1.46 17.16
N ASP A 35 9.36 0.88 16.07
CA ASP A 35 9.27 -0.56 15.90
C ASP A 35 10.65 -1.23 15.92
N ALA A 36 11.64 -0.62 15.26
CA ALA A 36 13.00 -1.13 15.24
C ALA A 36 13.68 -1.05 16.63
N ALA A 37 13.46 0.03 17.39
CA ALA A 37 14.05 0.22 18.70
C ALA A 37 13.41 -0.66 19.79
N THR A 38 12.11 -0.92 19.68
CA THR A 38 11.33 -1.70 20.66
C THR A 38 11.36 -3.21 20.41
N SER A 39 11.66 -3.66 19.19
CA SER A 39 11.70 -5.09 18.81
C SER A 39 12.94 -5.86 19.30
N ILE A 40 14.01 -5.18 19.67
CA ILE A 40 15.28 -5.83 20.06
C ILE A 40 15.27 -6.06 21.58
N HIS A 41 15.59 -7.25 22.09
CA HIS A 41 15.87 -7.55 23.52
C HIS A 41 14.97 -6.85 24.57
N THR A 42 13.81 -7.43 24.89
CA THR A 42 13.05 -7.13 26.11
C THR A 42 13.44 -8.10 27.24
N PRO A 43 13.26 -7.73 28.53
CA PRO A 43 13.40 -8.68 29.63
C PRO A 43 12.52 -9.92 29.41
N ALA A 44 12.88 -11.05 30.02
CA ALA A 44 12.06 -12.24 29.94
C ALA A 44 10.63 -11.96 30.48
N PRO A 45 9.59 -12.50 29.83
CA PRO A 45 8.22 -12.34 30.31
C PRO A 45 8.05 -12.96 31.69
N LEU A 46 7.06 -12.46 32.45
CA LEU A 46 6.79 -12.98 33.79
C LEU A 46 6.36 -14.46 33.74
N PRO A 47 7.09 -15.38 34.41
CA PRO A 47 6.75 -16.81 34.41
C PRO A 47 5.46 -17.12 35.19
N GLU A 48 4.97 -16.15 35.97
CA GLU A 48 3.70 -16.19 36.69
C GLU A 48 2.47 -16.07 35.76
N ILE A 49 2.65 -15.72 34.48
CA ILE A 49 1.56 -15.58 33.52
C ILE A 49 1.48 -16.83 32.65
N ALA A 50 0.31 -17.46 32.59
CA ALA A 50 0.04 -18.61 31.74
C ALA A 50 -1.22 -18.39 30.89
N ILE A 51 -1.17 -18.85 29.64
CA ILE A 51 -2.29 -18.74 28.70
C ILE A 51 -2.92 -20.12 28.50
N ILE A 52 -4.24 -20.20 28.64
CA ILE A 52 -5.05 -21.34 28.20
C ILE A 52 -5.77 -20.91 26.92
N GLY A 53 -5.27 -21.39 25.79
CA GLY A 53 -5.76 -21.06 24.46
C GLY A 53 -6.95 -21.92 24.05
N ILE A 54 -8.03 -21.28 23.63
CA ILE A 54 -9.11 -21.91 22.88
C ILE A 54 -8.61 -22.02 21.42
N ASP A 55 -7.92 -23.13 21.16
CA ASP A 55 -7.25 -23.46 19.91
C ASP A 55 -8.08 -24.41 19.03
N ASP A 56 -7.58 -24.71 17.83
CA ASP A 56 -8.26 -25.60 16.88
C ASP A 56 -8.48 -27.01 17.47
N ALA A 57 -7.52 -27.52 18.26
CA ALA A 57 -7.66 -28.79 18.96
C ALA A 57 -8.80 -28.79 19.99
N SER A 58 -9.06 -27.63 20.61
CA SER A 58 -10.20 -27.46 21.51
C SER A 58 -11.52 -27.43 20.76
N LEU A 59 -11.56 -26.83 19.57
CA LEU A 59 -12.74 -26.84 18.70
C LEU A 59 -13.04 -28.24 18.15
N GLU A 60 -12.01 -29.01 17.78
CA GLU A 60 -12.17 -30.40 17.32
C GLU A 60 -12.72 -31.31 18.43
N SER A 61 -12.28 -31.11 19.68
CA SER A 61 -12.67 -31.99 20.79
C SER A 61 -13.98 -31.61 21.49
N LEU A 62 -14.28 -30.31 21.59
CA LEU A 62 -15.47 -29.80 22.29
C LEU A 62 -16.57 -29.31 21.33
N GLY A 63 -16.29 -29.29 20.02
CA GLY A 63 -17.19 -28.77 18.99
C GLY A 63 -17.00 -27.27 18.74
N ASN A 64 -17.64 -26.77 17.68
CA ASN A 64 -17.62 -25.35 17.34
C ASN A 64 -18.36 -24.53 18.40
N GLY A 65 -17.73 -23.46 18.90
CA GLY A 65 -18.31 -22.57 19.92
C GLY A 65 -19.49 -21.73 19.40
N PRO A 66 -20.22 -21.03 20.30
CA PRO A 66 -19.98 -20.93 21.75
C PRO A 66 -20.41 -22.19 22.52
N TRP A 67 -19.54 -22.67 23.42
CA TRP A 67 -19.81 -23.84 24.25
C TRP A 67 -20.81 -23.56 25.38
N SER A 68 -21.32 -24.63 26.01
CA SER A 68 -22.07 -24.53 27.27
C SER A 68 -21.23 -23.85 28.35
N ARG A 69 -21.85 -22.98 29.16
CA ARG A 69 -21.21 -22.33 30.32
C ARG A 69 -20.63 -23.35 31.31
N ASP A 70 -21.15 -24.58 31.35
CA ASP A 70 -20.64 -25.68 32.17
C ASP A 70 -19.18 -26.02 31.86
N VAL A 71 -18.77 -25.88 30.60
CA VAL A 71 -17.39 -26.16 30.16
C VAL A 71 -16.43 -25.17 30.81
N TYR A 72 -16.81 -23.89 30.89
CA TYR A 72 -16.03 -22.86 31.57
C TYR A 72 -16.09 -23.02 33.09
N ALA A 73 -17.26 -23.38 33.65
CA ALA A 73 -17.43 -23.62 35.09
C ALA A 73 -16.50 -24.73 35.59
N LYS A 74 -16.42 -25.85 34.85
CA LYS A 74 -15.51 -26.96 35.18
C LYS A 74 -14.05 -26.52 35.19
N LEU A 75 -13.63 -25.73 34.19
CA LEU A 75 -12.26 -25.22 34.13
C LEU A 75 -11.95 -24.31 35.33
N ILE A 76 -12.86 -23.38 35.66
CA ILE A 76 -12.68 -22.46 36.80
C ILE A 76 -12.56 -23.25 38.11
N ASP A 77 -13.43 -24.24 38.34
CA ASP A 77 -13.36 -25.08 39.53
C ASP A 77 -12.00 -25.83 39.61
N GLN A 78 -11.49 -26.35 38.49
CA GLN A 78 -10.17 -27.01 38.43
C GLN A 78 -9.01 -26.05 38.74
N LEU A 79 -9.00 -24.87 38.13
CA LEU A 79 -7.96 -23.87 38.32
C LEU A 79 -7.98 -23.27 39.74
N SER A 80 -9.18 -23.00 40.26
CA SER A 80 -9.36 -22.49 41.62
C SER A 80 -8.92 -23.52 42.66
N ALA A 81 -9.31 -24.80 42.51
CA ALA A 81 -8.87 -25.88 43.39
C ALA A 81 -7.35 -26.11 43.36
N ALA A 82 -6.69 -25.82 42.23
CA ALA A 82 -5.25 -25.88 42.09
C ALA A 82 -4.50 -24.67 42.69
N GLY A 83 -5.22 -23.64 43.15
CA GLY A 83 -4.65 -22.42 43.70
C GLY A 83 -4.15 -21.43 42.65
N ALA A 84 -4.81 -21.35 41.48
CA ALA A 84 -4.56 -20.26 40.54
C ALA A 84 -4.82 -18.91 41.22
N LYS A 85 -3.90 -17.96 41.08
CA LYS A 85 -3.95 -16.66 41.78
C LYS A 85 -5.02 -15.73 41.21
N THR A 86 -5.17 -15.70 39.90
CA THR A 86 -6.13 -14.85 39.19
C THR A 86 -6.55 -15.56 37.92
N ILE A 87 -7.84 -15.63 37.65
CA ILE A 87 -8.39 -16.24 36.44
C ILE A 87 -9.04 -15.16 35.60
N VAL A 88 -8.66 -15.02 34.34
CA VAL A 88 -9.21 -14.01 33.44
C VAL A 88 -9.84 -14.70 32.24
N LEU A 89 -11.11 -14.39 31.96
CA LEU A 89 -11.83 -14.94 30.81
C LEU A 89 -12.09 -13.85 29.76
N THR A 90 -11.58 -14.06 28.55
CA THR A 90 -11.85 -13.19 27.39
C THR A 90 -13.11 -13.51 26.57
N PRO A 91 -13.67 -14.74 26.57
CA PRO A 91 -14.89 -15.05 25.84
C PRO A 91 -16.08 -14.17 26.25
N SER A 92 -17.00 -13.94 25.32
CA SER A 92 -18.18 -13.11 25.58
C SER A 92 -19.26 -13.87 26.37
N PHE A 93 -19.70 -13.25 27.46
CA PHE A 93 -20.84 -13.70 28.29
C PHE A 93 -22.00 -12.71 28.25
N ALA A 94 -22.13 -11.90 27.18
CA ALA A 94 -23.10 -10.82 27.10
C ALA A 94 -24.55 -11.30 26.87
N GLU A 95 -24.72 -12.47 26.27
CA GLU A 95 -26.04 -13.06 26.00
C GLU A 95 -26.34 -14.22 26.95
N PRO A 96 -27.57 -14.31 27.50
CA PRO A 96 -27.98 -15.44 28.31
C PRO A 96 -27.97 -16.73 27.49
N GLN A 97 -27.43 -17.81 28.07
CA GLN A 97 -27.47 -19.12 27.43
C GLN A 97 -28.74 -19.86 27.88
N SER A 98 -29.87 -19.58 27.20
CA SER A 98 -31.13 -20.25 27.49
C SER A 98 -31.29 -21.54 26.68
N ASP A 99 -31.35 -22.69 27.36
CA ASP A 99 -31.87 -23.91 26.75
C ASP A 99 -33.38 -23.74 26.48
N ARG A 100 -33.87 -24.14 25.30
CA ARG A 100 -35.30 -24.10 24.96
C ARG A 100 -36.13 -24.89 25.98
N GLY A 101 -35.58 -25.98 26.53
CA GLY A 101 -36.22 -26.79 27.58
C GLY A 101 -36.40 -26.04 28.89
N LEU A 102 -35.47 -25.15 29.26
CA LEU A 102 -35.49 -24.40 30.51
C LEU A 102 -36.73 -23.48 30.60
N ALA A 103 -37.15 -22.88 29.48
CA ALA A 103 -38.34 -22.05 29.43
C ALA A 103 -39.63 -22.85 29.71
N TYR A 104 -39.71 -24.08 29.19
CA TYR A 104 -40.84 -24.96 29.44
C TYR A 104 -40.85 -25.49 30.88
N LEU A 105 -39.68 -25.81 31.46
CA LEU A 105 -39.58 -26.22 32.86
C LEU A 105 -40.04 -25.12 33.82
N ARG A 106 -39.60 -23.87 33.59
CA ARG A 106 -40.09 -22.70 34.35
C ARG A 106 -41.60 -22.53 34.22
N LYS A 107 -42.15 -22.71 33.02
CA LYS A 107 -43.61 -22.67 32.79
C LYS A 107 -44.33 -23.80 33.53
N MET A 108 -43.78 -25.01 33.57
CA MET A 108 -44.35 -26.14 34.33
C MET A 108 -44.37 -25.82 35.82
N ARG A 109 -43.24 -25.34 36.37
CA ARG A 109 -43.13 -24.89 37.77
C ARG A 109 -44.17 -23.82 38.11
N ASP A 110 -44.29 -22.78 37.29
CA ASP A 110 -45.25 -21.69 37.53
C ASP A 110 -46.71 -22.16 37.43
N THR A 111 -46.99 -23.15 36.58
CA THR A 111 -48.33 -23.73 36.44
C THR A 111 -48.68 -24.58 37.65
N MET A 112 -47.73 -25.39 38.13
CA MET A 112 -47.89 -26.19 39.35
C MET A 112 -48.04 -25.31 40.60
N ALA A 113 -47.23 -24.25 40.72
CA ALA A 113 -47.33 -23.29 41.81
C ALA A 113 -48.70 -22.59 41.85
N ARG A 114 -49.27 -22.26 40.68
CA ARG A 114 -50.63 -21.71 40.58
C ARG A 114 -51.72 -22.70 40.93
N ALA A 115 -51.52 -23.99 40.65
CA ALA A 115 -52.48 -25.03 40.97
C ALA A 115 -52.62 -25.23 42.49
N GLY A 116 -51.57 -24.92 43.27
CA GLY A 116 -51.59 -25.06 44.73
C GLY A 116 -51.74 -26.50 45.23
N ASP A 117 -51.48 -27.49 44.36
CA ASP A 117 -51.57 -28.90 44.71
C ASP A 117 -50.39 -29.30 45.63
N THR A 118 -50.72 -29.85 46.80
CA THR A 118 -49.76 -30.30 47.82
C THR A 118 -49.68 -31.83 47.90
N SER A 119 -50.22 -32.53 46.90
CA SER A 119 -50.14 -33.99 46.83
C SER A 119 -48.67 -34.49 46.83
N PRO A 120 -48.41 -35.72 47.30
CA PRO A 120 -47.06 -36.30 47.25
C PRO A 120 -46.47 -36.33 45.83
N LEU A 121 -47.32 -36.56 44.82
CA LEU A 121 -46.92 -36.53 43.42
C LEU A 121 -46.56 -35.11 42.96
N ALA A 122 -47.36 -34.10 43.32
CA ALA A 122 -47.05 -32.70 43.00
C ALA A 122 -45.75 -32.24 43.65
N THR A 123 -45.48 -32.68 44.88
CA THR A 123 -44.23 -32.41 45.59
C THR A 123 -43.04 -33.04 44.87
N GLU A 124 -43.15 -34.30 44.45
CA GLU A 124 -42.08 -35.01 43.72
C GLU A 124 -41.85 -34.45 42.32
N LEU A 125 -42.90 -34.07 41.60
CA LEU A 125 -42.81 -33.37 40.32
C LEU A 125 -42.14 -32.00 40.49
N SER A 126 -42.48 -31.25 41.54
CA SER A 126 -41.86 -29.95 41.80
C SER A 126 -40.37 -30.12 42.07
N ARG A 127 -39.99 -31.10 42.90
CA ARG A 127 -38.60 -31.46 43.17
C ARG A 127 -37.84 -31.81 41.89
N THR A 128 -38.45 -32.64 41.03
CA THR A 128 -37.84 -33.07 39.76
C THR A 128 -37.67 -31.90 38.78
N VAL A 129 -38.67 -31.01 38.68
CA VAL A 129 -38.58 -29.81 37.85
C VAL A 129 -37.52 -28.84 38.37
N ASP A 130 -37.42 -28.66 39.69
CA ASP A 130 -36.39 -27.83 40.32
C ASP A 130 -34.98 -28.40 40.10
N GLU A 131 -34.82 -29.73 40.16
CA GLU A 131 -33.57 -30.42 39.84
C GLU A 131 -33.19 -30.27 38.36
N ALA A 132 -34.15 -30.43 37.45
CA ALA A 132 -33.93 -30.25 36.02
C ALA A 132 -33.60 -28.80 35.64
N GLU A 133 -34.27 -27.82 36.25
CA GLU A 133 -33.97 -26.39 36.05
C GLU A 133 -32.54 -26.07 36.50
N LYS A 134 -32.15 -26.53 37.70
CA LYS A 134 -30.78 -26.34 38.21
C LYS A 134 -29.71 -27.04 37.34
N ALA A 135 -30.03 -28.20 36.79
CA ALA A 135 -29.10 -28.94 35.93
C ALA A 135 -28.91 -28.26 34.56
N LEU A 136 -29.94 -27.62 34.02
CA LEU A 136 -29.93 -26.99 32.69
C LEU A 136 -29.57 -25.49 32.71
N ASP A 137 -29.65 -24.82 33.86
CA ASP A 137 -29.25 -23.41 34.01
C ASP A 137 -27.72 -23.26 34.09
N SER A 138 -27.08 -23.37 32.92
CA SER A 138 -25.63 -23.31 32.79
C SER A 138 -25.03 -21.93 33.18
N ASP A 139 -25.76 -20.83 32.96
CA ASP A 139 -25.34 -19.49 33.40
C ASP A 139 -25.27 -19.42 34.94
N ALA A 140 -26.25 -20.00 35.65
CA ALA A 140 -26.22 -20.08 37.11
C ALA A 140 -25.09 -20.97 37.64
N ARG A 141 -24.78 -22.09 36.95
CA ARG A 141 -23.66 -22.97 37.33
C ARG A 141 -22.30 -22.28 37.16
N LEU A 142 -22.12 -21.55 36.07
CA LEU A 142 -20.92 -20.74 35.86
C LEU A 142 -20.82 -19.62 36.89
N ALA A 143 -21.92 -18.92 37.19
CA ALA A 143 -21.94 -17.91 38.25
C ALA A 143 -21.54 -18.49 39.62
N ALA A 144 -22.06 -19.68 39.97
CA ALA A 144 -21.69 -20.35 41.22
C ALA A 144 -20.20 -20.73 41.27
N SER A 145 -19.63 -21.21 40.15
CA SER A 145 -18.19 -21.51 40.07
C SER A 145 -17.32 -20.26 40.20
N ILE A 146 -17.69 -19.17 39.51
CA ILE A 146 -17.03 -17.86 39.62
C ILE A 146 -17.08 -17.34 41.05
N GLN A 147 -18.24 -17.43 41.70
CA GLN A 147 -18.43 -16.97 43.07
C GLN A 147 -17.58 -17.77 44.07
N ARG A 148 -17.52 -19.11 43.92
CA ARG A 148 -16.68 -19.97 44.76
C ARG A 148 -15.20 -19.67 44.59
N ALA A 149 -14.76 -19.41 43.35
CA ALA A 149 -13.37 -19.09 43.07
C ALA A 149 -12.95 -17.71 43.61
N GLY A 150 -13.84 -16.71 43.52
CA GLY A 150 -13.64 -15.38 44.13
C GLY A 150 -12.57 -14.51 43.48
N ASN A 151 -11.82 -15.03 42.50
CA ASN A 151 -10.69 -14.36 41.84
C ASN A 151 -10.79 -14.36 40.31
N VAL A 152 -12.02 -14.41 39.77
CA VAL A 152 -12.30 -14.45 38.33
C VAL A 152 -12.64 -13.05 37.79
N PHE A 153 -11.98 -12.65 36.72
CA PHE A 153 -12.22 -11.40 35.99
C PHE A 153 -12.79 -11.69 34.61
N LEU A 154 -13.75 -10.86 34.17
CA LEU A 154 -14.46 -11.05 32.91
C LEU A 154 -14.23 -9.88 31.95
N ALA A 155 -14.17 -10.22 30.66
CA ALA A 155 -14.15 -9.23 29.60
C ALA A 155 -15.52 -8.60 29.35
N SER A 156 -15.48 -7.31 29.03
CA SER A 156 -16.55 -6.52 28.43
C SER A 156 -16.04 -5.95 27.11
N ARG A 157 -16.93 -5.82 26.13
CA ARG A 157 -16.57 -5.33 24.79
C ARG A 157 -17.11 -3.91 24.61
N TYR A 158 -16.23 -2.98 24.26
CA TYR A 158 -16.59 -1.60 24.00
C TYR A 158 -16.25 -1.22 22.56
N THR A 159 -17.13 -0.46 21.92
CA THR A 159 -16.84 0.20 20.64
C THR A 159 -16.44 1.65 20.88
N LEU A 160 -15.43 2.12 20.15
CA LEU A 160 -14.95 3.51 20.23
C LEU A 160 -15.73 4.44 19.27
N ALA A 161 -16.38 3.87 18.26
CA ALA A 161 -17.23 4.57 17.32
C ALA A 161 -18.49 3.73 16.99
N GLY A 162 -19.64 4.40 16.88
CA GLY A 162 -20.92 3.77 16.52
C GLY A 162 -21.48 2.83 17.60
N GLY A 163 -22.64 2.24 17.31
CA GLY A 163 -23.35 1.33 18.21
C GLY A 163 -24.38 2.01 19.12
N ALA A 164 -25.33 1.22 19.63
CA ALA A 164 -26.36 1.69 20.55
C ALA A 164 -25.79 1.78 21.97
N ARG A 165 -25.99 2.93 22.62
CA ARG A 165 -25.54 3.14 24.00
C ARG A 165 -26.41 2.32 24.95
N THR A 166 -25.77 1.56 25.83
CA THR A 166 -26.39 0.71 26.84
C THR A 166 -25.94 1.17 28.22
N PRO A 167 -26.83 1.28 29.22
CA PRO A 167 -26.41 1.73 30.54
C PRO A 167 -25.42 0.75 31.16
N LEU A 168 -24.39 1.29 31.83
CA LEU A 168 -23.44 0.46 32.54
C LEU A 168 -24.13 -0.33 33.67
N PRO A 169 -23.97 -1.67 33.76
CA PRO A 169 -24.59 -2.45 34.82
C PRO A 169 -24.03 -2.13 36.22
N ALA A 170 -24.87 -2.23 37.25
CA ALA A 170 -24.50 -1.94 38.65
C ALA A 170 -23.21 -2.67 39.11
N TYR A 171 -23.02 -3.93 38.70
CA TYR A 171 -21.84 -4.71 39.09
C TYR A 171 -20.53 -4.20 38.47
N ALA A 172 -20.59 -3.54 37.31
CA ALA A 172 -19.42 -3.03 36.60
C ALA A 172 -18.86 -1.77 37.29
N HIS A 173 -19.70 -1.00 37.98
CA HIS A 173 -19.26 0.13 38.81
C HIS A 173 -18.29 -0.25 39.93
N ARG A 174 -18.17 -1.53 40.30
CA ARG A 174 -17.14 -2.00 41.25
C ARG A 174 -15.72 -1.90 40.69
N SER A 175 -15.56 -1.85 39.37
CA SER A 175 -14.23 -1.84 38.73
C SER A 175 -13.85 -0.45 38.20
N VAL A 176 -14.79 0.48 38.07
CA VAL A 176 -14.54 1.78 37.42
C VAL A 176 -13.80 2.76 38.31
N LEU A 177 -13.07 3.68 37.67
CA LEU A 177 -12.50 4.85 38.29
C LEU A 177 -13.48 6.03 38.21
N PRO A 178 -13.44 6.97 39.17
CA PRO A 178 -14.15 8.24 39.08
C PRO A 178 -13.78 9.00 37.81
N ASN A 179 -14.69 9.85 37.33
CA ASN A 179 -14.64 10.59 36.07
C ASN A 179 -13.20 10.92 35.59
N PRO A 180 -12.71 10.25 34.53
CA PRO A 180 -11.35 10.46 34.03
C PRO A 180 -11.19 11.77 33.23
N ALA A 181 -12.26 12.55 33.07
CA ALA A 181 -12.28 13.77 32.26
C ALA A 181 -11.73 13.50 30.84
N SER A 182 -10.67 14.18 30.42
CA SER A 182 -9.98 13.97 29.14
C SER A 182 -8.96 12.82 29.16
N PHE A 183 -8.64 12.26 30.33
CA PHE A 183 -7.65 11.21 30.54
C PHE A 183 -8.20 9.80 30.23
N ALA A 184 -8.98 9.65 29.17
CA ALA A 184 -9.48 8.36 28.69
C ALA A 184 -10.11 8.51 27.30
N ILE A 185 -10.00 7.46 26.49
CA ILE A 185 -10.65 7.42 25.18
C ILE A 185 -12.16 7.23 25.36
N PRO A 186 -13.01 8.06 24.73
CA PRO A 186 -14.45 7.89 24.80
C PRO A 186 -14.91 6.61 24.09
N ALA A 187 -15.78 5.84 24.74
CA ALA A 187 -16.48 4.71 24.13
C ALA A 187 -17.95 5.06 23.89
N THR A 188 -18.52 4.49 22.83
CA THR A 188 -19.89 4.80 22.36
C THR A 188 -20.90 3.71 22.72
N SER A 189 -20.51 2.44 22.72
CA SER A 189 -21.35 1.32 23.13
C SER A 189 -20.60 0.31 23.98
N ALA A 190 -21.35 -0.48 24.76
CA ALA A 190 -20.82 -1.49 25.65
C ALA A 190 -21.64 -2.79 25.55
N GLN A 191 -20.95 -3.92 25.54
CA GLN A 191 -21.51 -5.25 25.73
C GLN A 191 -20.87 -5.85 26.98
N ASN A 192 -21.65 -5.91 28.05
CA ASN A 192 -21.22 -6.40 29.34
C ASN A 192 -21.77 -7.81 29.59
N PRO A 193 -21.12 -8.63 30.45
CA PRO A 193 -21.66 -9.93 30.84
C PRO A 193 -23.12 -9.87 31.33
N VAL A 194 -23.86 -10.96 31.19
CA VAL A 194 -25.19 -11.05 31.81
C VAL A 194 -25.12 -10.82 33.32
N ALA A 195 -26.13 -10.18 33.89
CA ALA A 195 -26.11 -9.70 35.27
C ALA A 195 -25.82 -10.81 36.31
N GLY A 196 -26.33 -12.02 36.08
CA GLY A 196 -26.07 -13.18 36.96
C GLY A 196 -24.59 -13.56 37.04
N ILE A 197 -23.85 -13.47 35.93
CA ILE A 197 -22.42 -13.80 35.88
C ILE A 197 -21.56 -12.59 36.28
N GLY A 198 -21.89 -11.39 35.79
CA GLY A 198 -21.12 -10.18 36.09
C GLY A 198 -21.14 -9.75 37.56
N SER A 199 -22.24 -10.02 38.28
CA SER A 199 -22.39 -9.67 39.70
C SER A 199 -21.51 -10.50 40.65
N VAL A 200 -21.17 -11.72 40.27
CA VAL A 200 -20.31 -12.61 41.07
C VAL A 200 -18.83 -12.54 40.72
N ALA A 201 -18.48 -11.96 39.57
CA ALA A 201 -17.09 -11.75 39.17
C ALA A 201 -16.35 -10.78 40.10
N ALA A 202 -15.04 -11.00 40.28
CA ALA A 202 -14.16 -10.14 41.07
C ALA A 202 -13.96 -8.76 40.41
N GLY A 203 -14.08 -8.69 39.09
CA GLY A 203 -14.07 -7.45 38.32
C GLY A 203 -14.42 -7.67 36.85
N VAL A 204 -14.85 -6.59 36.20
CA VAL A 204 -15.17 -6.58 34.76
C VAL A 204 -14.41 -5.42 34.13
N GLY A 205 -13.64 -5.72 33.08
CA GLY A 205 -12.80 -4.73 32.39
C GLY A 205 -12.89 -4.89 30.88
N HIS A 206 -12.40 -3.89 30.13
CA HIS A 206 -12.46 -3.91 28.67
C HIS A 206 -11.25 -4.61 28.03
N LEU A 207 -11.43 -5.08 26.79
CA LEU A 207 -10.36 -5.62 25.93
C LEU A 207 -10.07 -4.76 24.68
N SER A 208 -10.57 -3.52 24.66
CA SER A 208 -10.37 -2.62 23.53
C SER A 208 -8.90 -2.29 23.28
N VAL A 209 -8.56 -2.18 22.00
CA VAL A 209 -7.25 -1.77 21.49
C VAL A 209 -7.39 -0.51 20.64
N ALA A 210 -6.29 0.23 20.49
CA ALA A 210 -6.21 1.36 19.58
C ALA A 210 -5.20 1.01 18.47
N LEU A 211 -5.70 0.75 17.27
CA LEU A 211 -4.85 0.54 16.10
C LEU A 211 -4.39 1.91 15.57
N ASP A 212 -3.12 1.98 15.17
CA ASP A 212 -2.59 3.13 14.44
C ASP A 212 -3.20 3.19 13.02
N GLU A 213 -3.00 4.31 12.30
CA GLU A 213 -3.48 4.49 10.91
C GLU A 213 -2.94 3.41 9.96
N ASP A 214 -1.75 2.87 10.22
CA ASP A 214 -1.15 1.79 9.45
C ASP A 214 -1.69 0.39 9.83
N GLY A 215 -2.74 0.31 10.66
CA GLY A 215 -3.37 -0.93 11.11
C GLY A 215 -2.57 -1.71 12.16
N HIS A 216 -1.41 -1.22 12.58
CA HIS A 216 -0.57 -1.90 13.56
C HIS A 216 -0.95 -1.51 15.00
N LEU A 217 -0.72 -2.44 15.91
CA LEU A 217 -0.98 -2.24 17.32
C LEU A 217 0.31 -1.81 18.07
N ARG A 218 0.40 -0.53 18.41
CA ARG A 218 1.47 0.03 19.27
C ARG A 218 0.98 0.62 20.58
N GLY A 219 -0.30 0.99 20.66
CA GLY A 219 -0.92 1.63 21.82
C GLY A 219 -2.08 0.81 22.39
N ILE A 220 -2.15 0.73 23.71
CA ILE A 220 -3.20 -0.03 24.42
C ILE A 220 -3.90 0.92 25.39
N PRO A 221 -5.19 1.23 25.17
CA PRO A 221 -5.98 1.98 26.13
C PRO A 221 -6.02 1.21 27.46
N LEU A 222 -5.59 1.86 28.54
CA LEU A 222 -5.75 1.32 29.90
C LEU A 222 -7.04 1.79 30.56
N LEU A 223 -7.63 2.87 30.05
CA LEU A 223 -8.86 3.46 30.54
C LEU A 223 -9.74 3.96 29.38
N LEU A 224 -11.02 3.59 29.41
CA LEU A 224 -12.06 4.13 28.53
C LEU A 224 -13.02 5.01 29.32
N ARG A 225 -13.54 6.06 28.69
CA ARG A 225 -14.61 6.89 29.25
C ARG A 225 -15.95 6.39 28.76
N TYR A 226 -16.79 5.92 29.68
CA TYR A 226 -18.15 5.48 29.41
C TYR A 226 -19.05 5.90 30.57
N ASP A 227 -20.21 6.51 30.29
CA ASP A 227 -21.14 7.00 31.33
C ASP A 227 -20.46 7.82 32.44
N ASP A 228 -19.58 8.75 32.05
CA ASP A 228 -18.81 9.65 32.94
C ASP A 228 -17.92 8.94 33.98
N VAL A 229 -17.65 7.65 33.79
CA VAL A 229 -16.69 6.87 34.59
C VAL A 229 -15.56 6.32 33.72
N GLY A 230 -14.44 6.01 34.37
CA GLY A 230 -13.27 5.41 33.75
C GLY A 230 -13.36 3.89 33.84
N VAL A 231 -13.63 3.22 32.74
CA VAL A 231 -13.63 1.75 32.68
C VAL A 231 -12.19 1.27 32.45
N PRO A 232 -11.59 0.49 33.36
CA PRO A 232 -10.23 0.00 33.20
C PRO A 232 -10.13 -1.19 32.25
N SER A 233 -8.95 -1.36 31.66
CA SER A 233 -8.65 -2.53 30.87
C SER A 233 -8.56 -3.78 31.75
N LEU A 234 -8.86 -4.93 31.15
CA LEU A 234 -8.82 -6.22 31.85
C LEU A 234 -7.40 -6.54 32.36
N ALA A 235 -6.37 -6.14 31.60
CA ALA A 235 -4.96 -6.27 32.01
C ALA A 235 -4.65 -5.41 33.25
N LEU A 236 -5.18 -4.19 33.35
CA LEU A 236 -4.98 -3.31 34.49
C LEU A 236 -5.63 -3.88 35.76
N LEU A 237 -6.85 -4.44 35.64
CA LEU A 237 -7.53 -5.11 36.75
C LEU A 237 -6.78 -6.38 37.21
N ALA A 238 -6.34 -7.21 36.27
CA ALA A 238 -5.56 -8.41 36.56
C ALA A 238 -4.23 -8.06 37.23
N ALA A 239 -3.54 -7.01 36.77
CA ALA A 239 -2.31 -6.52 37.37
C ALA A 239 -2.54 -6.08 38.83
N ARG A 240 -3.57 -5.27 39.08
CA ARG A 240 -3.95 -4.81 40.43
C ARG A 240 -4.22 -5.99 41.37
N HIS A 241 -5.03 -6.94 40.92
CA HIS A 241 -5.37 -8.12 41.72
C HIS A 241 -4.16 -9.01 41.99
N SER A 242 -3.29 -9.23 40.99
CA SER A 242 -2.04 -9.99 41.14
C SER A 242 -1.04 -9.37 42.13
N LEU A 243 -1.18 -8.08 42.43
CA LEU A 243 -0.40 -7.34 43.41
C LEU A 243 -1.10 -7.25 44.78
N HIS A 244 -2.30 -7.82 44.94
CA HIS A 244 -3.15 -7.75 46.13
C HIS A 244 -3.52 -6.31 46.54
N LEU A 245 -3.67 -5.40 45.58
CA LEU A 245 -3.95 -3.99 45.86
C LEU A 245 -5.46 -3.72 45.89
N GLY A 246 -5.90 -2.85 46.80
CA GLY A 246 -7.31 -2.43 46.90
C GLY A 246 -7.78 -1.58 45.71
N GLN A 247 -9.09 -1.37 45.57
CA GLN A 247 -9.65 -0.49 44.51
C GLN A 247 -9.16 0.95 44.62
N ASN A 248 -9.02 1.48 45.84
CA ASN A 248 -8.59 2.86 46.11
C ASN A 248 -7.11 3.14 45.78
N GLU A 249 -6.34 2.10 45.44
CA GLU A 249 -4.93 2.20 45.08
C GLU A 249 -4.70 2.36 43.57
N LEU A 250 -5.77 2.30 42.77
CA LEU A 250 -5.74 2.60 41.34
C LEU A 250 -6.21 4.04 41.12
N ARG A 251 -5.29 4.93 40.71
CA ARG A 251 -5.59 6.36 40.56
C ARG A 251 -4.96 6.92 39.29
N VAL A 252 -5.71 7.79 38.62
CA VAL A 252 -5.15 8.64 37.56
C VAL A 252 -4.17 9.63 38.17
N GLN A 253 -3.00 9.76 37.57
CA GLN A 253 -1.98 10.72 37.96
C GLN A 253 -1.67 11.64 36.77
N THR A 254 -1.77 12.94 36.98
CA THR A 254 -1.52 13.95 35.93
C THR A 254 -0.04 14.26 35.77
N GLU A 255 0.75 14.22 36.85
CA GLU A 255 2.19 14.48 36.83
C GLU A 255 2.97 13.51 37.76
N PRO A 256 3.94 12.73 37.23
CA PRO A 256 4.06 12.36 35.82
C PRO A 256 2.77 11.69 35.33
N GLN A 257 2.45 11.91 34.05
CA GLN A 257 1.23 11.39 33.45
C GLN A 257 1.21 9.87 33.42
N GLY A 258 0.15 9.27 33.95
CA GLY A 258 0.02 7.82 34.02
C GLY A 258 -1.07 7.34 34.97
N ILE A 259 -1.07 6.03 35.22
CA ILE A 259 -1.94 5.40 36.21
C ILE A 259 -1.08 4.89 37.35
N ARG A 260 -1.33 5.40 38.56
CA ARG A 260 -0.70 4.89 39.77
C ARG A 260 -1.47 3.68 40.28
N MET A 261 -0.72 2.61 40.56
CA MET A 261 -1.23 1.34 41.09
C MET A 261 -0.38 0.97 42.32
N GLY A 262 -0.81 1.43 43.50
CA GLY A 262 -0.03 1.30 44.73
C GLY A 262 1.32 2.03 44.63
N GLY A 263 2.42 1.27 44.72
CA GLY A 263 3.80 1.76 44.52
C GLY A 263 4.27 1.80 43.07
N LEU A 264 3.51 1.21 42.13
CA LEU A 264 3.85 1.14 40.72
C LEU A 264 3.24 2.32 39.96
N HIS A 265 4.03 2.95 39.09
CA HIS A 265 3.55 3.98 38.16
C HIS A 265 3.52 3.40 36.74
N VAL A 266 2.33 3.29 36.16
CA VAL A 266 2.12 2.80 34.80
C VAL A 266 2.10 4.00 33.87
N VAL A 267 3.14 4.09 33.04
CA VAL A 267 3.32 5.19 32.09
C VAL A 267 2.26 5.13 30.99
N THR A 268 1.57 6.23 30.74
CA THR A 268 0.61 6.40 29.64
C THR A 268 0.72 7.79 29.02
N ASP A 269 0.02 8.00 27.91
CA ASP A 269 -0.19 9.33 27.33
C ASP A 269 -1.37 10.08 27.97
N GLY A 270 -1.72 11.22 27.38
CA GLY A 270 -2.85 12.10 27.70
C GLY A 270 -4.23 11.46 27.74
N SER A 271 -4.39 10.31 27.09
CA SER A 271 -5.66 9.61 26.91
C SER A 271 -5.66 8.24 27.60
N ALA A 272 -4.75 8.03 28.56
CA ALA A 272 -4.53 6.75 29.24
C ALA A 272 -4.13 5.59 28.31
N VAL A 273 -3.48 5.86 27.19
CA VAL A 273 -2.92 4.85 26.29
C VAL A 273 -1.50 4.53 26.72
N MET A 274 -1.25 3.25 26.98
CA MET A 274 0.10 2.73 27.24
C MET A 274 0.72 2.28 25.92
N HIS A 275 1.99 2.63 25.71
CA HIS A 275 2.81 2.08 24.63
C HIS A 275 3.76 1.02 25.22
N PRO A 276 3.37 -0.27 25.25
CA PRO A 276 4.20 -1.30 25.84
C PRO A 276 5.36 -1.69 24.91
N ARG A 277 6.50 -2.00 25.51
CA ARG A 277 7.56 -2.75 24.85
C ARG A 277 7.21 -4.24 24.92
N PHE A 278 6.79 -4.78 23.78
CA PHE A 278 6.34 -6.17 23.67
C PHE A 278 7.49 -7.17 23.86
N HIS A 279 7.18 -8.31 24.47
CA HIS A 279 8.14 -9.41 24.64
C HIS A 279 8.39 -10.07 23.28
N ALA A 280 9.67 -10.15 22.88
CA ALA A 280 10.08 -10.84 21.66
C ALA A 280 9.92 -12.36 21.84
N ALA A 281 9.48 -13.06 20.80
CA ALA A 281 9.47 -14.52 20.74
C ALA A 281 10.07 -14.98 19.40
N PRO A 282 10.82 -16.10 19.36
CA PRO A 282 11.31 -16.67 18.10
C PRO A 282 10.16 -17.10 17.19
N ASP A 283 10.36 -16.98 15.87
CA ASP A 283 9.60 -17.68 14.82
C ASP A 283 8.07 -17.51 14.87
N GLY A 284 7.57 -16.38 15.37
CA GLY A 284 6.14 -16.09 15.44
C GLY A 284 5.38 -16.80 16.58
N ALA A 285 6.09 -17.51 17.47
CA ALA A 285 5.48 -18.15 18.64
C ALA A 285 4.97 -17.13 19.67
N SER A 286 4.16 -17.59 20.63
CA SER A 286 3.78 -16.76 21.78
C SER A 286 4.98 -16.51 22.70
N ALA A 287 5.08 -15.32 23.30
CA ALA A 287 6.11 -15.04 24.30
C ALA A 287 5.83 -15.73 25.64
N PHE A 288 4.59 -16.18 25.84
CA PHE A 288 4.13 -16.84 27.06
C PHE A 288 3.83 -18.31 26.80
N PRO A 289 3.91 -19.20 27.81
CA PRO A 289 3.46 -20.56 27.67
C PRO A 289 1.96 -20.60 27.34
N VAL A 290 1.61 -21.15 26.18
CA VAL A 290 0.23 -21.39 25.75
C VAL A 290 -0.08 -22.88 25.85
N VAL A 291 -1.14 -23.20 26.57
CA VAL A 291 -1.65 -24.57 26.75
C VAL A 291 -3.06 -24.66 26.17
N SER A 292 -3.38 -25.76 25.49
CA SER A 292 -4.71 -25.98 24.91
C SER A 292 -5.79 -26.12 25.99
N PHE A 293 -6.92 -25.43 25.81
CA PHE A 293 -8.09 -25.52 26.69
C PHE A 293 -8.56 -26.96 26.88
N ALA A 294 -8.67 -27.73 25.81
CA ALA A 294 -9.11 -29.13 25.87
C ALA A 294 -8.15 -30.02 26.67
N GLN A 295 -6.86 -29.75 26.63
CA GLN A 295 -5.87 -30.52 27.39
C GLN A 295 -6.00 -30.27 28.90
N VAL A 296 -6.27 -29.04 29.32
CA VAL A 296 -6.53 -28.72 30.74
C VAL A 296 -7.87 -29.30 31.19
N SER A 297 -8.94 -29.08 30.41
CA SER A 297 -10.30 -29.53 30.78
C SER A 297 -10.44 -31.06 30.83
N SER A 298 -9.69 -31.79 29.99
CA SER A 298 -9.60 -33.26 30.01
C SER A 298 -8.66 -33.81 31.10
N GLY A 299 -7.86 -32.96 31.75
CA GLY A 299 -6.89 -33.37 32.77
C GLY A 299 -5.57 -33.95 32.21
N LYS A 300 -5.31 -33.82 30.91
CA LYS A 300 -4.00 -34.17 30.31
C LYS A 300 -2.88 -33.28 30.85
N ILE A 301 -3.18 -32.00 31.08
CA ILE A 301 -2.30 -31.06 31.77
C ILE A 301 -2.76 -30.99 33.23
N PRO A 302 -1.89 -31.27 34.21
CA PRO A 302 -2.24 -31.16 35.62
C PRO A 302 -2.62 -29.71 35.99
N PRO A 303 -3.78 -29.47 36.63
CA PRO A 303 -4.16 -28.12 37.08
C PRO A 303 -3.12 -27.48 38.02
N GLN A 304 -2.32 -28.29 38.72
CA GLN A 304 -1.25 -27.84 39.62
C GLN A 304 -0.17 -27.00 38.93
N ASP A 305 -0.01 -27.14 37.60
CA ASP A 305 0.93 -26.34 36.81
C ASP A 305 0.53 -24.84 36.79
N PHE A 306 -0.70 -24.53 37.19
CA PHE A 306 -1.26 -23.18 37.26
C PHE A 306 -1.30 -22.60 38.67
N LYS A 307 -0.75 -23.30 39.66
CA LYS A 307 -0.68 -22.81 41.05
C LYS A 307 0.09 -21.49 41.15
N ASP A 308 -0.45 -20.53 41.90
CA ASP A 308 0.11 -19.19 42.13
C ASP A 308 0.28 -18.32 40.85
N LYS A 309 -0.27 -18.77 39.70
CA LYS A 309 -0.19 -18.05 38.41
C LYS A 309 -1.41 -17.19 38.12
N VAL A 310 -1.21 -16.17 37.30
CA VAL A 310 -2.29 -15.45 36.61
C VAL A 310 -2.59 -16.21 35.32
N VAL A 311 -3.78 -16.81 35.28
CA VAL A 311 -4.23 -17.68 34.19
C VAL A 311 -5.18 -16.91 33.29
N LEU A 312 -4.82 -16.80 32.02
CA LEU A 312 -5.56 -16.08 31.00
C LEU A 312 -6.21 -17.08 30.05
N VAL A 313 -7.53 -17.10 29.98
CA VAL A 313 -8.29 -18.04 29.13
C VAL A 313 -8.93 -17.27 27.99
N GLY A 314 -8.62 -17.65 26.75
CA GLY A 314 -9.12 -16.92 25.60
C GLY A 314 -8.85 -17.53 24.25
N GLU A 315 -9.43 -16.91 23.22
CA GLU A 315 -9.38 -17.35 21.83
C GLU A 315 -7.97 -17.27 21.25
N THR A 316 -7.46 -18.38 20.68
CA THR A 316 -6.14 -18.47 20.01
C THR A 316 -6.24 -19.17 18.66
N SER A 317 -7.39 -19.06 18.00
CA SER A 317 -7.67 -19.65 16.69
C SER A 317 -8.28 -18.60 15.76
N ASN A 318 -7.85 -18.62 14.49
CA ASN A 318 -8.41 -17.78 13.43
C ASN A 318 -9.88 -18.11 13.12
N ALA A 319 -10.37 -19.28 13.53
CA ALA A 319 -11.78 -19.64 13.38
C ALA A 319 -12.69 -18.86 14.36
N LEU A 320 -12.14 -18.35 15.46
CA LEU A 320 -12.88 -17.66 16.50
C LEU A 320 -12.66 -16.15 16.51
N VAL A 321 -11.42 -15.71 16.26
CA VAL A 321 -11.06 -14.30 16.33
C VAL A 321 -9.96 -13.96 15.34
N THR A 322 -10.08 -12.80 14.70
CA THR A 322 -9.01 -12.25 13.87
C THR A 322 -7.88 -11.73 14.76
N PRO A 323 -6.65 -12.22 14.63
CA PRO A 323 -5.53 -11.70 15.41
C PRO A 323 -5.15 -10.29 14.95
N TRP A 324 -4.60 -9.50 15.87
CA TRP A 324 -4.09 -8.16 15.55
C TRP A 324 -2.67 -8.22 15.01
N VAL A 325 -2.31 -7.29 14.13
CA VAL A 325 -0.96 -7.18 13.57
C VAL A 325 -0.10 -6.29 14.47
N GLN A 326 0.99 -6.84 14.97
CA GLN A 326 2.09 -6.11 15.59
C GLN A 326 3.15 -5.83 14.53
N SER A 327 3.98 -4.80 14.75
CA SER A 327 5.08 -4.49 13.82
C SER A 327 6.00 -5.70 13.58
N GLY A 328 6.44 -5.85 12.33
CA GLY A 328 7.25 -6.98 11.87
C GLY A 328 6.46 -8.20 11.38
N ALA A 329 5.18 -8.03 11.00
CA ALA A 329 4.28 -9.08 10.49
C ALA A 329 3.91 -10.18 11.52
N ARG A 330 4.08 -9.90 12.82
CA ARG A 330 3.65 -10.82 13.89
C ARG A 330 2.18 -10.59 14.18
N THR A 331 1.38 -11.64 14.16
CA THR A 331 -0.01 -11.60 14.60
C THR A 331 -0.10 -11.98 16.09
N MET A 332 -1.03 -11.37 16.83
CA MET A 332 -1.30 -11.71 18.23
C MET A 332 -2.79 -11.79 18.49
N TYR A 333 -3.19 -12.83 19.21
CA TYR A 333 -4.57 -12.98 19.65
C TYR A 333 -4.87 -12.06 20.85
N PRO A 334 -6.14 -11.72 21.12
CA PRO A 334 -6.51 -10.83 22.24
C PRO A 334 -6.01 -11.31 23.61
N VAL A 335 -5.99 -12.62 23.85
CA VAL A 335 -5.49 -13.20 25.11
C VAL A 335 -3.98 -13.05 25.25
N GLU A 336 -3.23 -13.14 24.15
CA GLU A 336 -1.78 -12.93 24.15
C GLU A 336 -1.44 -11.46 24.36
N MET A 337 -2.22 -10.56 23.74
CA MET A 337 -2.11 -9.13 23.97
C MET A 337 -2.37 -8.76 25.44
N LEU A 338 -3.36 -9.38 26.06
CA LEU A 338 -3.62 -9.22 27.49
C LEU A 338 -2.41 -9.67 28.31
N ALA A 339 -1.81 -10.82 28.01
CA ALA A 339 -0.61 -11.33 28.66
C ALA A 339 0.58 -10.36 28.52
N GLN A 340 0.81 -9.86 27.30
CA GLN A 340 1.84 -8.87 27.01
C GLN A 340 1.64 -7.59 27.82
N THR A 341 0.42 -7.06 27.82
CA THR A 341 0.05 -5.82 28.53
C THR A 341 0.21 -5.99 30.04
N LEU A 342 -0.28 -7.10 30.59
CA LEU A 342 -0.16 -7.43 32.01
C LEU A 342 1.31 -7.51 32.44
N SER A 343 2.14 -8.22 31.66
CA SER A 343 3.58 -8.33 31.92
C SER A 343 4.26 -6.96 31.82
N ALA A 344 3.94 -6.18 30.80
CA ALA A 344 4.50 -4.85 30.60
C ALA A 344 4.14 -3.88 31.73
N ILE A 345 2.90 -3.91 32.24
CA ILE A 345 2.47 -3.14 33.41
C ILE A 345 3.35 -3.53 34.60
N ARG A 346 3.41 -4.83 34.93
CA ARG A 346 4.11 -5.36 36.11
C ARG A 346 5.63 -5.11 36.08
N LEU A 347 6.24 -5.12 34.90
CA LEU A 347 7.68 -4.90 34.71
C LEU A 347 8.04 -3.42 34.43
N GLY A 348 7.06 -2.52 34.35
CA GLY A 348 7.32 -1.11 34.02
C GLY A 348 7.86 -0.92 32.60
N LEU A 349 7.44 -1.75 31.64
CA LEU A 349 7.91 -1.72 30.25
C LEU A 349 7.10 -0.77 29.36
N GLY A 350 6.62 0.34 29.90
CA GLY A 350 5.95 1.39 29.14
C GLY A 350 6.96 2.35 28.48
N VAL A 351 6.61 2.87 27.31
CA VAL A 351 7.30 3.98 26.66
C VAL A 351 6.63 5.30 27.04
N GLN A 352 7.42 6.24 27.54
CA GLN A 352 6.99 7.57 27.93
C GLN A 352 7.09 8.55 26.77
N ARG A 353 6.04 9.35 26.58
CA ARG A 353 6.04 10.50 25.68
C ARG A 353 5.77 11.78 26.47
N PRO A 354 6.81 12.47 26.96
CA PRO A 354 6.64 13.70 27.72
C PRO A 354 5.93 14.81 26.91
N GLU A 355 5.23 15.72 27.59
CA GLU A 355 4.51 16.81 26.90
C GLU A 355 5.45 17.78 26.17
N TRP A 356 6.65 17.99 26.71
CA TRP A 356 7.69 18.83 26.09
C TRP A 356 8.31 18.21 24.83
N VAL A 357 7.96 16.98 24.46
CA VAL A 357 8.46 16.32 23.25
C VAL A 357 8.22 17.15 22.00
N TRP A 358 7.06 17.80 21.88
CA TRP A 358 6.76 18.65 20.72
C TRP A 358 7.77 19.79 20.57
N THR A 359 8.17 20.41 21.68
CA THR A 359 9.17 21.48 21.70
C THR A 359 10.56 20.98 21.31
N MET A 360 10.96 19.79 21.76
CA MET A 360 12.26 19.19 21.40
C MET A 360 12.30 18.76 19.93
N SER A 361 11.22 18.17 19.43
CA SER A 361 11.10 17.72 18.05
C SER A 361 11.27 18.89 17.07
N TRP A 362 10.46 19.94 17.20
CA TRP A 362 10.55 21.13 16.34
C TRP A 362 11.76 22.00 16.65
N GLY A 363 12.23 22.01 17.91
CA GLY A 363 13.49 22.66 18.30
C GLY A 363 14.69 22.06 17.57
N SER A 364 14.72 20.74 17.37
CA SER A 364 15.77 20.06 16.60
C SER A 364 15.75 20.47 15.12
N ALA A 365 14.56 20.61 14.52
CA ALA A 365 14.40 21.12 13.15
C ALA A 365 14.89 22.56 13.03
N LEU A 366 14.50 23.45 13.96
CA LEU A 366 14.98 24.83 13.98
C LEU A 366 16.50 24.90 14.13
N GLY A 367 17.08 24.10 15.04
CA GLY A 367 18.53 24.00 15.22
C GLY A 367 19.26 23.55 13.95
N ALA A 368 18.73 22.54 13.25
CA ALA A 368 19.26 22.07 11.97
C ALA A 368 19.18 23.14 10.87
N LEU A 369 18.06 23.86 10.78
CA LEU A 369 17.89 24.96 9.81
C LEU A 369 18.87 26.11 10.09
N LEU A 370 19.06 26.48 11.36
CA LEU A 370 20.04 27.50 11.75
C LEU A 370 21.47 27.06 11.44
N PHE A 371 21.81 25.78 11.65
CA PHE A 371 23.10 25.22 11.25
C PHE A 371 23.34 25.36 9.74
N VAL A 372 22.35 24.99 8.91
CA VAL A 372 22.42 25.10 7.44
C VAL A 372 22.51 26.56 6.98
N ALA A 373 21.77 27.46 7.62
CA ALA A 373 21.74 28.88 7.26
C ALA A 373 23.03 29.63 7.66
N LEU A 374 23.56 29.36 8.86
CA LEU A 374 24.58 30.20 9.50
C LEU A 374 25.97 29.54 9.58
N ALA A 375 26.04 28.25 9.87
CA ALA A 375 27.30 27.55 10.13
C ALA A 375 27.85 26.89 8.86
N LEU A 376 27.01 26.16 8.12
CA LEU A 376 27.40 25.43 6.91
C LEU A 376 28.10 26.32 5.84
N PRO A 377 27.67 27.57 5.58
CA PRO A 377 28.32 28.42 4.57
C PRO A 377 29.70 28.94 4.98
N ARG A 378 30.03 28.89 6.28
CA ARG A 378 31.31 29.32 6.86
C ARG A 378 32.35 28.20 6.85
N LEU A 379 31.93 26.96 6.63
CA LEU A 379 32.81 25.78 6.60
C LEU A 379 33.30 25.49 5.18
N SER A 380 34.44 24.81 5.07
CA SER A 380 34.83 24.21 3.80
C SER A 380 33.84 23.10 3.42
N ARG A 381 33.65 22.83 2.12
CA ARG A 381 32.74 21.77 1.65
C ARG A 381 32.96 20.41 2.32
N PRO A 382 34.20 19.87 2.45
CA PRO A 382 34.40 18.61 3.14
C PRO A 382 34.11 18.71 4.65
N ALA A 383 34.52 19.79 5.32
CA ALA A 383 34.27 19.97 6.76
C ALA A 383 32.77 20.11 7.08
N GLY A 384 32.02 20.83 6.25
CA GLY A 384 30.57 20.97 6.38
C GLY A 384 29.83 19.64 6.19
N GLY A 385 30.27 18.81 5.23
CA GLY A 385 29.72 17.47 5.02
C GLY A 385 29.98 16.53 6.20
N VAL A 386 31.20 16.51 6.74
CA VAL A 386 31.56 15.67 7.90
C VAL A 386 30.80 16.10 9.15
N LEU A 387 30.77 17.40 9.45
CA LEU A 387 30.04 17.92 10.62
C LEU A 387 28.53 17.67 10.49
N GLY A 388 27.97 17.87 9.29
CA GLY A 388 26.56 17.59 9.01
C GLY A 388 26.22 16.10 9.17
N ALA A 389 27.05 15.20 8.65
CA ALA A 389 26.86 13.75 8.85
C ALA A 389 26.99 13.34 10.32
N GLY A 390 27.91 13.95 11.08
CA GLY A 390 28.07 13.72 12.51
C GLY A 390 26.84 14.16 13.32
N LEU A 391 26.29 15.33 13.03
CA LEU A 391 25.05 15.82 13.65
C LEU A 391 23.83 14.95 13.29
N LEU A 392 23.75 14.48 12.04
CA LEU A 392 22.69 13.57 11.60
C LEU A 392 22.73 12.26 12.39
N LEU A 393 23.92 11.65 12.49
CA LEU A 393 24.13 10.43 13.27
C LEU A 393 23.82 10.66 14.76
N LEU A 394 24.20 11.81 15.31
CA LEU A 394 23.90 12.16 16.70
C LEU A 394 22.39 12.21 16.96
N LEU A 395 21.60 12.84 16.09
CA LEU A 395 20.14 12.90 16.24
C LEU A 395 19.52 11.50 16.20
N VAL A 396 19.84 10.70 15.18
CA VAL A 396 19.31 9.34 15.04
C VAL A 396 19.74 8.44 16.21
N ALA A 397 21.00 8.52 16.64
CA ALA A 397 21.50 7.75 17.78
C ALA A 397 20.88 8.20 19.12
N THR A 398 20.58 9.49 19.27
CA THR A 398 19.93 10.03 20.47
C THR A 398 18.50 9.53 20.58
N GLU A 399 17.71 9.64 19.51
CA GLU A 399 16.34 9.11 19.48
C GLU A 399 16.33 7.60 19.75
N TRP A 400 17.16 6.85 19.02
CA TRP A 400 17.30 5.41 19.20
C TRP A 400 17.69 5.06 20.63
N GLY A 401 18.71 5.71 21.19
CA GLY A 401 19.21 5.43 22.53
C GLY A 401 18.19 5.74 23.64
N LEU A 402 17.50 6.88 23.55
CA LEU A 402 16.47 7.26 24.51
C LEU A 402 15.28 6.31 24.49
N LEU A 403 14.81 5.95 23.29
CA LEU A 403 13.70 5.02 23.15
C LEU A 403 14.07 3.62 23.63
N ARG A 404 15.27 3.16 23.27
CA ARG A 404 15.78 1.83 23.57
C ARG A 404 16.03 1.62 25.06
N TYR A 405 16.83 2.49 25.67
CA TYR A 405 17.39 2.26 27.00
C TYR A 405 16.65 3.03 28.09
N ALA A 406 16.15 4.22 27.79
CA ALA A 406 15.46 5.05 28.76
C ALA A 406 13.92 4.98 28.64
N GLY A 407 13.40 4.35 27.58
CA GLY A 407 11.96 4.24 27.33
C GLY A 407 11.31 5.58 27.00
N PHE A 408 12.05 6.57 26.51
CA PHE A 408 11.52 7.86 26.10
C PHE A 408 11.39 7.94 24.58
N TRP A 409 10.19 8.22 24.09
CA TRP A 409 9.97 8.47 22.67
C TRP A 409 9.99 9.97 22.37
N ILE A 410 11.10 10.42 21.78
CA ILE A 410 11.29 11.81 21.33
C ILE A 410 11.51 11.79 19.81
N PRO A 411 10.47 12.03 19.01
CA PRO A 411 10.59 12.10 17.56
C PRO A 411 11.56 13.19 17.09
N LEU A 412 12.72 12.82 16.55
CA LEU A 412 13.73 13.74 16.01
C LEU A 412 13.78 13.73 14.47
N ALA A 413 12.86 13.01 13.80
CA ALA A 413 12.77 13.00 12.34
C ALA A 413 12.68 14.40 11.69
N PRO A 414 11.98 15.41 12.27
CA PRO A 414 12.01 16.77 11.74
C PRO A 414 13.41 17.38 11.69
N GLY A 415 14.23 17.18 12.73
CA GLY A 415 15.62 17.61 12.77
C GLY A 415 16.49 16.89 11.74
N VAL A 416 16.32 15.57 11.63
CA VAL A 416 17.05 14.71 10.68
C VAL A 416 16.76 15.14 9.24
N LEU A 417 15.49 15.34 8.87
CA LEU A 417 15.11 15.75 7.52
C LEU A 417 15.49 17.20 7.20
N ALA A 418 15.39 18.12 8.16
CA ALA A 418 15.86 19.49 7.99
C ALA A 418 17.37 19.53 7.67
N LEU A 419 18.16 18.73 8.39
CA LEU A 419 19.61 18.67 8.20
C LEU A 419 19.97 18.00 6.86
N LEU A 420 19.37 16.86 6.54
CA LEU A 420 19.61 16.13 5.30
C LEU A 420 19.19 16.94 4.06
N GLY A 421 17.98 17.51 4.09
CA GLY A 421 17.46 18.38 3.03
C GLY A 421 18.29 19.65 2.86
N GLY A 422 18.74 20.25 3.96
CA GLY A 422 19.54 21.46 3.91
C GLY A 422 20.94 21.25 3.35
N ILE A 423 21.62 20.16 3.74
CA ILE A 423 22.95 19.80 3.23
C ILE A 423 22.88 19.49 1.72
N THR A 424 21.87 18.73 1.30
CA THR A 424 21.67 18.38 -0.12
C THR A 424 21.34 19.61 -0.97
N ALA A 425 20.41 20.46 -0.52
CA ALA A 425 20.07 21.71 -1.20
C ALA A 425 21.28 22.65 -1.32
N PHE A 426 22.06 22.81 -0.25
CA PHE A 426 23.27 23.63 -0.26
C PHE A 426 24.31 23.11 -1.27
N ALA A 427 24.50 21.79 -1.35
CA ALA A 427 25.42 21.18 -2.31
C ALA A 427 24.98 21.38 -3.77
N VAL A 428 23.67 21.25 -4.06
CA VAL A 428 23.10 21.45 -5.41
C VAL A 428 23.19 22.92 -5.84
N LEU A 429 22.77 23.85 -4.98
CA LEU A 429 22.84 25.29 -5.24
C LEU A 429 24.29 25.77 -5.48
N GLY A 430 25.25 25.19 -4.75
CA GLY A 430 26.66 25.46 -4.95
C GLY A 430 27.22 24.96 -6.30
N LYS A 431 26.66 23.89 -6.88
CA LYS A 431 27.03 23.39 -8.22
C LYS A 431 26.40 24.23 -9.33
N LEU A 432 25.14 24.63 -9.18
CA LEU A 432 24.44 25.48 -10.15
C LEU A 432 25.10 26.84 -10.30
N SER A 433 25.53 27.44 -9.18
CA SER A 433 26.25 28.72 -9.19
C SER A 433 27.63 28.63 -9.85
N ALA A 434 28.28 27.45 -9.82
CA ALA A 434 29.60 27.25 -10.42
C ALA A 434 29.57 27.11 -11.97
N ARG A 435 28.43 26.71 -12.56
CA ARG A 435 28.27 26.55 -14.02
C ARG A 435 28.29 27.86 -14.82
N GLY A 436 28.21 29.01 -14.15
CA GLY A 436 28.25 30.33 -14.79
C GLY A 436 29.65 30.96 -14.91
N THR A 437 30.72 30.25 -14.54
CA THR A 437 32.08 30.81 -14.54
C THR A 437 32.75 30.57 -15.91
N PRO A 438 33.28 31.60 -16.60
CA PRO A 438 33.91 31.43 -17.92
C PRO A 438 35.16 30.52 -17.83
N PRO A 439 35.45 29.73 -18.89
CA PRO A 439 36.59 28.82 -18.91
C PRO A 439 37.92 29.58 -18.81
N SER A 440 38.90 28.99 -18.13
CA SER A 440 40.26 29.55 -17.99
C SER A 440 41.00 29.59 -19.33
N ALA A 441 41.97 30.50 -19.49
CA ALA A 441 42.73 30.68 -20.73
C ALA A 441 43.45 29.39 -21.20
N GLU A 442 43.94 28.56 -20.29
CA GLU A 442 44.59 27.26 -20.60
C GLU A 442 43.61 26.25 -21.22
N THR A 443 42.36 26.25 -20.78
CA THR A 443 41.32 25.35 -21.30
C THR A 443 40.93 25.73 -22.73
N ALA A 444 40.92 27.03 -23.04
CA ALA A 444 40.64 27.55 -24.38
C ALA A 444 41.72 27.16 -25.41
N GLU A 445 43.00 27.19 -25.03
CA GLU A 445 44.09 26.75 -25.91
C GLU A 445 44.07 25.25 -26.16
N THR A 446 43.73 24.47 -25.13
CA THR A 446 43.61 23.00 -25.23
C THR A 446 42.50 22.59 -26.21
N ASP A 447 41.32 23.21 -26.11
CA ASP A 447 40.20 22.96 -27.03
C ASP A 447 40.53 23.40 -28.47
N ARG A 448 41.35 24.45 -28.64
CA ARG A 448 41.83 24.90 -29.95
C ARG A 448 42.77 23.88 -30.59
N MET A 449 43.75 23.37 -29.84
CA MET A 449 44.71 22.35 -30.32
C MET A 449 44.00 21.04 -30.66
N MET A 450 43.03 20.62 -29.83
CA MET A 450 42.23 19.43 -30.07
C MET A 450 41.35 19.60 -31.33
N GLY A 451 40.76 20.78 -31.54
CA GLY A 451 40.00 21.10 -32.75
C GLY A 451 40.85 21.00 -34.02
N LEU A 452 42.09 21.49 -33.98
CA LEU A 452 43.03 21.40 -35.11
C LEU A 452 43.48 19.96 -35.40
N ALA A 453 43.74 19.16 -34.35
CA ALA A 453 44.10 17.75 -34.51
C ALA A 453 42.97 16.96 -35.20
N LEU A 454 41.71 17.19 -34.78
CA LEU A 454 40.52 16.58 -35.37
C LEU A 454 40.31 17.01 -36.84
N GLN A 455 40.62 18.27 -37.16
CA GLN A 455 40.58 18.77 -38.54
C GLN A 455 41.62 18.04 -39.42
N GLY A 456 42.84 17.85 -38.93
CA GLY A 456 43.89 17.08 -39.63
C GLY A 456 43.52 15.61 -39.86
N GLN A 457 42.75 15.01 -38.95
CA GLN A 457 42.20 13.64 -39.08
C GLN A 457 40.96 13.56 -40.00
N GLY A 458 40.50 14.69 -40.54
CA GLY A 458 39.33 14.75 -41.43
C GLY A 458 37.98 14.69 -40.71
N GLN A 459 37.96 14.73 -39.37
CA GLN A 459 36.77 14.75 -38.51
C GLN A 459 36.24 16.18 -38.33
N LEU A 460 35.79 16.78 -39.42
CA LEU A 460 35.50 18.22 -39.51
C LEU A 460 34.34 18.68 -38.60
N ASP A 461 33.33 17.84 -38.36
CA ASP A 461 32.20 18.18 -37.49
C ASP A 461 32.60 18.31 -36.02
N MET A 462 33.44 17.39 -35.54
CA MET A 462 33.97 17.42 -34.17
C MET A 462 34.97 18.58 -34.00
N ALA A 463 35.74 18.89 -35.04
CA ALA A 463 36.63 20.05 -35.07
C ALA A 463 35.84 21.37 -34.90
N PHE A 464 34.71 21.52 -35.59
CA PHE A 464 33.87 22.73 -35.47
C PHE A 464 33.26 22.87 -34.06
N GLU A 465 32.79 21.77 -33.48
CA GLU A 465 32.22 21.73 -32.13
C GLU A 465 33.20 22.12 -31.03
N ARG A 466 34.50 21.81 -31.22
CA ARG A 466 35.57 22.22 -30.31
C ARG A 466 35.98 23.66 -30.54
N LEU A 467 36.21 24.06 -31.79
CA LEU A 467 36.66 25.42 -32.12
C LEU A 467 35.64 26.50 -31.77
N ARG A 468 34.32 26.23 -31.83
CA ARG A 468 33.28 27.20 -31.43
C ARG A 468 33.23 27.51 -29.92
N ARG A 469 33.90 26.72 -29.08
CA ARG A 469 33.97 26.91 -27.60
C ARG A 469 35.13 27.82 -27.19
N VAL A 470 36.07 28.06 -28.09
CA VAL A 470 37.25 28.88 -27.86
C VAL A 470 36.85 30.36 -27.95
N PRO A 471 37.30 31.25 -27.04
CA PRO A 471 37.06 32.68 -27.14
C PRO A 471 37.55 33.25 -28.48
N PRO A 472 36.86 34.25 -29.05
CA PRO A 472 37.20 34.80 -30.35
C PRO A 472 38.60 35.43 -30.33
N SER A 473 39.48 34.93 -31.19
CA SER A 473 40.82 35.47 -31.46
C SER A 473 41.09 35.42 -32.96
N ASP A 474 41.97 36.26 -33.48
CA ASP A 474 42.30 36.29 -34.91
C ASP A 474 42.79 34.92 -35.41
N ALA A 475 43.54 34.23 -34.56
CA ALA A 475 44.10 32.93 -34.87
C ALA A 475 43.03 31.80 -34.83
N LEU A 476 41.93 31.97 -34.09
CA LEU A 476 40.76 31.09 -34.18
C LEU A 476 39.95 31.35 -35.45
N MET A 477 39.81 32.63 -35.85
CA MET A 477 39.09 32.99 -37.07
C MET A 477 39.77 32.39 -38.31
N ASP A 478 41.10 32.30 -38.31
CA ASP A 478 41.85 31.64 -39.38
C ASP A 478 41.64 30.12 -39.41
N ASN A 479 41.64 29.47 -38.24
CA ASN A 479 41.34 28.04 -38.11
C ASN A 479 39.92 27.71 -38.61
N LEU A 480 38.92 28.50 -38.20
CA LEU A 480 37.53 28.34 -38.63
C LEU A 480 37.37 28.60 -40.14
N TYR A 481 38.13 29.53 -40.71
CA TYR A 481 38.11 29.83 -42.14
C TYR A 481 38.66 28.66 -42.96
N HIS A 482 39.78 28.07 -42.56
CA HIS A 482 40.30 26.85 -43.20
C HIS A 482 39.35 25.66 -43.02
N LEU A 483 38.72 25.52 -41.86
CA LEU A 483 37.72 24.49 -41.62
C LEU A 483 36.50 24.64 -42.55
N ALA A 484 36.06 25.88 -42.80
CA ALA A 484 34.98 26.15 -43.75
C ALA A 484 35.35 25.78 -45.19
N GLN A 485 36.62 26.01 -45.59
CA GLN A 485 37.15 25.57 -46.88
C GLN A 485 37.21 24.04 -46.98
N ASP A 486 37.53 23.33 -45.89
CA ASP A 486 37.51 21.86 -45.85
C ASP A 486 36.11 21.30 -46.06
N PHE A 487 35.10 21.92 -45.46
CA PHE A 487 33.70 21.58 -45.71
C PHE A 487 33.28 21.88 -47.17
N GLU A 488 33.75 22.97 -47.78
CA GLU A 488 33.54 23.24 -49.21
C GLU A 488 34.19 22.17 -50.10
N ARG A 489 35.45 21.77 -49.81
CA ARG A 489 36.17 20.72 -50.56
C ARG A 489 35.44 19.38 -50.52
N LYS A 490 34.83 19.04 -49.38
CA LYS A 490 34.03 17.82 -49.21
C LYS A 490 32.57 17.96 -49.68
N ARG A 491 32.21 19.06 -50.36
CA ARG A 491 30.84 19.37 -50.85
C ARG A 491 29.76 19.43 -49.74
N ASN A 492 30.15 19.64 -48.48
CA ASN A 492 29.21 19.82 -47.38
C ASN A 492 28.90 21.30 -47.17
N PHE A 493 28.13 21.87 -48.10
CA PHE A 493 27.82 23.30 -48.15
C PHE A 493 26.97 23.78 -46.95
N ALA A 494 26.13 22.90 -46.37
CA ALA A 494 25.31 23.23 -45.20
C ALA A 494 26.17 23.54 -43.96
N LYS A 495 27.20 22.71 -43.71
CA LYS A 495 28.15 22.93 -42.61
C LYS A 495 29.08 24.10 -42.89
N ALA A 496 29.62 24.22 -44.11
CA ALA A 496 30.42 25.38 -44.52
C ALA A 496 29.69 26.72 -44.27
N LYS A 497 28.39 26.79 -44.60
CA LYS A 497 27.53 27.96 -44.30
C LYS A 497 27.47 28.28 -42.81
N SER A 498 27.36 27.26 -41.96
CA SER A 498 27.31 27.42 -40.50
C SER A 498 28.63 27.99 -39.95
N VAL A 499 29.76 27.48 -40.43
CA VAL A 499 31.10 27.97 -40.04
C VAL A 499 31.32 29.42 -40.49
N TYR A 500 31.00 29.77 -41.75
CA TYR A 500 31.11 31.16 -42.22
C TYR A 500 30.16 32.11 -41.50
N LYS A 501 28.94 31.66 -41.15
CA LYS A 501 28.02 32.47 -40.35
C LYS A 501 28.61 32.77 -38.97
N HIS A 502 29.26 31.79 -38.34
CA HIS A 502 29.91 31.96 -37.06
C HIS A 502 31.08 32.96 -37.14
N ILE A 503 31.92 32.88 -38.18
CA ILE A 503 33.00 33.87 -38.43
C ILE A 503 32.43 35.29 -38.57
N LEU A 504 31.37 35.45 -39.38
CA LEU A 504 30.75 36.76 -39.66
C LEU A 504 29.99 37.37 -38.48
N GLN A 505 29.56 36.56 -37.50
CA GLN A 505 28.99 37.07 -36.24
C GLN A 505 30.04 37.79 -35.39
N HIS A 506 31.30 37.39 -35.49
CA HIS A 506 32.40 37.96 -34.72
C HIS A 506 33.16 39.05 -35.50
N ASN A 507 33.43 38.83 -36.79
CA ASN A 507 34.06 39.82 -37.64
C ASN A 507 33.38 39.87 -39.02
N LYS A 508 32.58 40.91 -39.24
CA LYS A 508 31.77 41.10 -40.46
C LYS A 508 32.61 41.27 -41.73
N GLY A 509 33.87 41.69 -41.62
CA GLY A 509 34.78 41.96 -42.73
C GLY A 509 35.92 40.95 -42.88
N TYR A 510 35.81 39.77 -42.27
CA TYR A 510 36.90 38.80 -42.27
C TYR A 510 37.15 38.19 -43.68
N LYS A 511 38.26 38.59 -44.32
CA LYS A 511 38.70 38.12 -45.65
C LYS A 511 37.55 38.19 -46.69
N ASP A 512 37.39 37.15 -47.51
CA ASP A 512 36.29 36.97 -48.46
C ASP A 512 35.14 36.12 -47.88
N ALA A 513 35.08 35.90 -46.56
CA ALA A 513 34.10 35.03 -45.92
C ALA A 513 32.64 35.44 -46.22
N HIS A 514 32.38 36.74 -46.37
CA HIS A 514 31.06 37.25 -46.76
C HIS A 514 30.67 36.85 -48.19
N ALA A 515 31.61 36.95 -49.13
CA ALA A 515 31.42 36.54 -50.53
C ALA A 515 31.23 35.02 -50.63
N ARG A 516 32.02 34.23 -49.89
CA ARG A 516 31.89 32.76 -49.82
C ARG A 516 30.60 32.31 -49.16
N TYR A 517 30.19 32.93 -48.05
CA TYR A 517 28.89 32.68 -47.42
C TYR A 517 27.73 32.90 -48.41
N LYS A 518 27.76 33.99 -49.18
CA LYS A 518 26.75 34.29 -50.21
C LYS A 518 26.76 33.22 -51.33
N ARG A 519 27.94 32.77 -51.77
CA ARG A 519 28.11 31.73 -52.79
C ARG A 519 27.61 30.36 -52.33
N VAL A 520 28.01 29.92 -51.14
CA VAL A 520 27.58 28.65 -50.51
C VAL A 520 26.06 28.67 -50.26
N ARG A 521 25.51 29.81 -49.81
CA ARG A 521 24.06 29.99 -49.65
C ARG A 521 23.32 29.90 -51.00
N ALA A 522 23.87 30.50 -52.06
CA ALA A 522 23.29 30.43 -53.41
C ALA A 522 23.33 29.00 -53.97
N HIS A 523 24.41 28.23 -53.69
CA HIS A 523 24.48 26.80 -54.04
C HIS A 523 23.41 25.99 -53.32
N LEU A 524 23.26 26.15 -52.01
CA LEU A 524 22.20 25.49 -51.23
C LEU A 524 20.80 25.90 -51.72
N GLN A 525 20.60 27.16 -52.15
CA GLN A 525 19.35 27.64 -52.73
C GLN A 525 19.08 27.08 -54.14
N LYS A 526 20.12 26.79 -54.93
CA LYS A 526 19.98 26.13 -56.24
C LYS A 526 19.68 24.64 -56.11
N GLU A 527 20.27 23.96 -55.14
CA GLU A 527 19.97 22.55 -54.83
C GLU A 527 18.58 22.37 -54.19
N THR A 528 18.05 23.41 -53.54
CA THR A 528 16.67 23.43 -53.00
C THR A 528 15.64 24.07 -53.94
N GLY A 529 16.04 24.41 -55.18
CA GLY A 529 15.24 25.14 -56.15
C GLY A 529 14.84 24.31 -57.39
N ALA A 530 14.09 23.22 -57.17
CA ALA A 530 13.12 22.69 -58.14
C ALA A 530 11.72 22.78 -57.48
N PRO A 531 10.65 23.11 -58.22
CA PRO A 531 9.56 23.89 -57.66
C PRO A 531 8.44 23.05 -57.05
N SER A 532 7.99 23.42 -55.85
CA SER A 532 6.57 23.58 -55.53
C SER A 532 6.36 24.39 -54.25
N SER A 533 5.82 25.59 -54.46
CA SER A 533 4.95 26.41 -53.59
C SER A 533 4.99 26.20 -52.07
N THR A 534 5.67 27.14 -51.41
CA THR A 534 5.64 27.43 -49.97
C THR A 534 4.37 28.22 -49.58
N PRO A 535 3.92 28.16 -48.31
CA PRO A 535 3.41 29.34 -47.63
C PRO A 535 4.48 29.95 -46.71
N ALA A 536 4.44 31.26 -46.64
CA ALA A 536 5.41 32.13 -46.01
C ALA A 536 5.31 32.17 -44.47
N SER A 537 6.47 32.42 -43.85
CA SER A 537 6.76 33.30 -42.70
C SER A 537 5.83 33.36 -41.48
N ILE A 538 6.39 33.19 -40.26
CA ILE A 538 6.26 34.09 -39.07
C ILE A 538 7.34 33.71 -37.99
N PRO A 539 7.72 34.63 -37.05
CA PRO A 539 9.04 34.72 -36.40
C PRO A 539 9.04 34.28 -34.89
N PRO A 540 9.91 34.82 -33.98
CA PRO A 540 10.61 34.02 -32.95
C PRO A 540 9.75 33.52 -31.77
N THR A 541 10.23 32.44 -31.15
CA THR A 541 9.71 31.74 -29.98
C THR A 541 9.57 32.63 -28.72
N PRO A 542 8.41 32.59 -28.04
CA PRO A 542 8.31 32.80 -26.59
C PRO A 542 8.10 31.48 -25.83
N ALA A 543 8.51 31.48 -24.56
CA ALA A 543 8.37 30.40 -23.58
C ALA A 543 6.87 30.09 -23.25
N PRO A 544 6.57 28.99 -22.51
CA PRO A 544 5.33 28.24 -22.64
C PRO A 544 4.15 28.91 -21.91
N ARG A 545 2.96 28.81 -22.52
CA ARG A 545 1.67 29.03 -21.87
C ARG A 545 0.75 27.88 -22.22
N LEU A 546 0.27 27.16 -21.20
CA LEU A 546 -1.04 26.51 -21.24
C LEU A 546 -2.09 27.62 -21.21
N PRO A 547 -3.08 27.61 -22.11
CA PRO A 547 -4.45 27.69 -21.59
C PRO A 547 -5.52 27.04 -22.47
N GLY A 548 -6.64 26.72 -21.82
CA GLY A 548 -7.92 26.51 -22.47
C GLY A 548 -8.41 27.73 -23.27
N ASP A 549 -9.35 27.41 -24.17
CA ASP A 549 -10.18 28.26 -25.04
C ASP A 549 -9.56 28.99 -26.25
N ALA A 550 -9.61 28.24 -27.37
CA ALA A 550 -10.06 28.58 -28.73
C ALA A 550 -9.29 29.62 -29.58
N ALA A 551 -8.47 29.12 -30.52
CA ALA A 551 -8.63 29.33 -31.98
C ALA A 551 -7.66 28.45 -32.83
N THR A 552 -8.19 27.35 -33.35
CA THR A 552 -7.95 26.76 -34.70
C THR A 552 -6.52 26.52 -35.21
N GLY A 553 -5.87 25.51 -34.64
CA GLY A 553 -4.95 24.61 -35.35
C GLY A 553 -5.17 23.22 -34.80
N ILE A 554 -5.52 22.24 -35.63
CA ILE A 554 -5.81 20.89 -35.12
C ILE A 554 -4.48 20.32 -34.61
N PRO A 555 -4.37 19.94 -33.32
CA PRO A 555 -3.11 19.49 -32.75
C PRO A 555 -2.56 18.32 -33.55
N MET A 556 -1.29 18.38 -33.96
CA MET A 556 -0.62 17.29 -34.68
C MET A 556 0.42 16.64 -33.76
N LEU A 557 0.56 15.32 -33.89
CA LEU A 557 1.63 14.55 -33.27
C LEU A 557 2.19 13.56 -34.29
N GLY A 558 3.47 13.68 -34.57
CA GLY A 558 4.12 13.12 -35.75
C GLY A 558 3.44 13.63 -37.02
N ARG A 559 2.99 12.69 -37.86
CA ARG A 559 2.17 12.99 -39.05
C ARG A 559 0.67 12.99 -38.78
N TYR A 560 0.24 12.63 -37.58
CA TYR A 560 -1.15 12.36 -37.28
C TYR A 560 -1.84 13.60 -36.73
N GLN A 561 -3.04 13.84 -37.22
CA GLN A 561 -3.94 14.87 -36.71
C GLN A 561 -4.68 14.30 -35.50
N ILE A 562 -4.59 14.96 -34.34
CA ILE A 562 -5.29 14.55 -33.11
C ILE A 562 -6.70 15.13 -33.15
N ASP A 563 -7.70 14.26 -33.02
CA ASP A 563 -9.11 14.63 -33.00
C ASP A 563 -9.60 14.86 -31.56
N ARG A 564 -9.42 13.87 -30.67
CA ARG A 564 -9.81 13.94 -29.25
C ARG A 564 -9.05 12.92 -28.39
N GLU A 565 -8.98 13.16 -27.10
CA GLU A 565 -8.53 12.15 -26.13
C GLU A 565 -9.59 11.04 -26.00
N ILE A 566 -9.16 9.77 -25.96
CA ILE A 566 -10.04 8.59 -25.80
C ILE A 566 -9.75 7.79 -24.53
N GLY A 567 -8.62 8.02 -23.87
CA GLY A 567 -8.35 7.42 -22.57
C GLY A 567 -7.03 7.89 -21.95
N LYS A 568 -6.98 7.93 -20.62
CA LYS A 568 -5.79 8.27 -19.84
C LYS A 568 -5.46 7.12 -18.89
N GLY A 569 -4.28 6.54 -19.04
CA GLY A 569 -3.81 5.41 -18.22
C GLY A 569 -2.62 5.78 -17.35
N ALA A 570 -2.19 4.83 -16.51
CA ALA A 570 -1.06 5.00 -15.59
C ALA A 570 0.28 5.32 -16.28
N MET A 571 0.45 4.93 -17.55
CA MET A 571 1.69 5.13 -18.30
C MET A 571 1.59 6.26 -19.34
N GLY A 572 0.41 6.85 -19.57
CA GLY A 572 0.26 7.92 -20.56
C GLY A 572 -1.15 8.11 -21.14
N VAL A 573 -1.27 8.93 -22.17
CA VAL A 573 -2.56 9.35 -22.76
C VAL A 573 -2.74 8.73 -24.16
N VAL A 574 -3.96 8.26 -24.45
CA VAL A 574 -4.38 7.72 -25.74
C VAL A 574 -5.32 8.69 -26.44
N TYR A 575 -4.97 9.10 -27.65
CA TYR A 575 -5.74 10.00 -28.49
C TYR A 575 -6.35 9.26 -29.69
N LEU A 576 -7.56 9.64 -30.07
CA LEU A 576 -8.08 9.38 -31.40
C LEU A 576 -7.45 10.38 -32.37
N GLY A 577 -6.95 9.88 -33.48
CA GLY A 577 -6.43 10.73 -34.54
C GLY A 577 -6.68 10.18 -35.93
N ARG A 578 -6.22 10.93 -36.92
CA ARG A 578 -6.33 10.60 -38.34
C ARG A 578 -5.00 10.78 -39.03
N ASP A 579 -4.63 9.80 -39.87
CA ASP A 579 -3.54 9.97 -40.82
C ASP A 579 -4.06 10.83 -42.00
N PRO A 580 -3.58 12.08 -42.16
CA PRO A 580 -4.08 12.99 -43.18
C PRO A 580 -3.67 12.57 -44.59
N LYS A 581 -2.66 11.71 -44.76
CA LYS A 581 -2.19 11.27 -46.08
C LYS A 581 -3.09 10.20 -46.69
N ILE A 582 -3.65 9.32 -45.86
CA ILE A 582 -4.46 8.17 -46.31
C ILE A 582 -5.89 8.18 -45.74
N GLY A 583 -6.24 9.18 -44.93
CA GLY A 583 -7.57 9.33 -44.34
C GLY A 583 -7.92 8.27 -43.28
N ARG A 584 -6.92 7.55 -42.75
CA ARG A 584 -7.12 6.43 -41.81
C ARG A 584 -7.30 6.93 -40.39
N VAL A 585 -8.32 6.44 -39.68
CA VAL A 585 -8.50 6.67 -38.24
C VAL A 585 -7.57 5.76 -37.45
N VAL A 586 -6.88 6.32 -36.46
CA VAL A 586 -5.87 5.64 -35.63
C VAL A 586 -6.05 5.98 -34.15
N ALA A 587 -5.58 5.11 -33.27
CA ALA A 587 -5.35 5.42 -31.87
C ALA A 587 -3.87 5.75 -31.65
N ILE A 588 -3.55 6.78 -30.87
CA ILE A 588 -2.18 7.28 -30.68
C ILE A 588 -1.90 7.31 -29.17
N LYS A 589 -1.08 6.37 -28.69
CA LYS A 589 -0.65 6.31 -27.30
C LYS A 589 0.62 7.13 -27.11
N THR A 590 0.67 7.97 -26.09
CA THR A 590 1.80 8.87 -25.79
C THR A 590 2.39 8.57 -24.41
N LEU A 591 3.72 8.64 -24.28
CA LEU A 591 4.46 8.42 -23.04
C LEU A 591 5.47 9.55 -22.80
N ALA A 592 5.47 10.12 -21.60
CA ALA A 592 6.40 11.18 -21.19
C ALA A 592 7.65 10.61 -20.49
N LEU A 593 8.53 9.96 -21.26
CA LEU A 593 9.72 9.28 -20.71
C LEU A 593 10.65 10.21 -19.90
N GLY A 594 10.67 11.51 -20.22
CA GLY A 594 11.48 12.52 -19.53
C GLY A 594 11.04 12.87 -18.10
N GLU A 595 9.84 12.46 -17.68
CA GLU A 595 9.37 12.64 -16.30
C GLU A 595 9.88 11.53 -15.37
N GLU A 596 10.12 10.33 -15.92
CA GLU A 596 10.46 9.12 -15.15
C GLU A 596 11.97 8.83 -15.09
N PHE A 597 12.72 9.20 -16.13
CA PHE A 597 14.14 8.86 -16.28
C PHE A 597 15.01 10.10 -16.58
N GLU A 598 16.25 10.13 -16.09
CA GLU A 598 17.22 11.21 -16.35
C GLU A 598 18.59 10.66 -16.77
N GLY A 599 19.35 11.46 -17.53
CA GLY A 599 20.72 11.12 -17.93
C GLY A 599 20.78 9.87 -18.81
N ASP A 600 21.77 9.00 -18.56
CA ASP A 600 21.99 7.78 -19.35
C ASP A 600 20.83 6.78 -19.25
N ALA A 601 20.04 6.81 -18.17
CA ALA A 601 18.88 5.95 -17.98
C ALA A 601 17.70 6.32 -18.89
N LEU A 602 17.54 7.61 -19.23
CA LEU A 602 16.52 8.06 -20.19
C LEU A 602 16.84 7.58 -21.61
N ILE A 603 18.12 7.61 -21.97
CA ILE A 603 18.62 7.17 -23.28
C ILE A 603 18.38 5.66 -23.43
N ASP A 604 18.68 4.86 -22.40
CA ASP A 604 18.45 3.41 -22.40
C ASP A 604 16.95 3.06 -22.40
N ALA A 605 16.12 3.73 -21.61
CA ALA A 605 14.67 3.53 -21.60
C ALA A 605 14.03 3.84 -22.96
N ARG A 606 14.47 4.93 -23.61
CA ARG A 606 14.02 5.31 -24.95
C ARG A 606 14.44 4.29 -26.01
N ALA A 607 15.69 3.81 -25.96
CA ALA A 607 16.17 2.78 -26.89
C ALA A 607 15.42 1.45 -26.73
N ARG A 608 15.06 1.06 -25.49
CA ARG A 608 14.23 -0.12 -25.22
C ARG A 608 12.80 0.06 -25.74
N PHE A 609 12.18 1.23 -25.54
CA PHE A 609 10.83 1.53 -26.04
C PHE A 609 10.68 1.35 -27.55
N PHE A 610 11.57 1.94 -28.34
CA PHE A 610 11.50 1.82 -29.80
C PHE A 610 11.76 0.39 -30.27
N ARG A 611 12.67 -0.33 -29.62
CA ARG A 611 12.96 -1.73 -29.95
C ARG A 611 11.78 -2.65 -29.65
N GLU A 612 11.04 -2.37 -28.58
CA GLU A 612 9.83 -3.08 -28.20
C GLU A 612 8.67 -2.79 -29.15
N ALA A 613 8.45 -1.52 -29.49
CA ALA A 613 7.46 -1.11 -30.49
C ALA A 613 7.75 -1.72 -31.87
N GLU A 614 9.03 -1.77 -32.28
CA GLU A 614 9.44 -2.40 -33.54
C GLU A 614 9.16 -3.91 -33.54
N THR A 615 9.44 -4.58 -32.41
CA THR A 615 9.25 -6.02 -32.27
C THR A 615 7.76 -6.39 -32.25
N ALA A 616 6.93 -5.60 -31.55
CA ALA A 616 5.47 -5.75 -31.52
C ALA A 616 4.82 -5.41 -32.88
N GLY A 617 5.34 -4.40 -33.60
CA GLY A 617 4.84 -4.00 -34.92
C GLY A 617 5.02 -5.04 -36.03
N ARG A 618 5.82 -6.09 -35.80
CA ARG A 618 5.97 -7.23 -36.72
C ARG A 618 4.86 -8.26 -36.58
N LEU A 619 4.06 -8.21 -35.51
CA LEU A 619 2.98 -9.15 -35.28
C LEU A 619 1.78 -8.81 -36.16
N GLN A 620 1.30 -9.81 -36.91
CA GLN A 620 0.08 -9.70 -37.71
C GLN A 620 -0.85 -10.86 -37.36
N HIS A 621 -1.80 -10.59 -36.46
CA HIS A 621 -2.76 -11.60 -36.02
C HIS A 621 -4.15 -10.96 -35.84
N PRO A 622 -5.25 -11.64 -36.22
CA PRO A 622 -6.61 -11.11 -36.07
C PRO A 622 -6.96 -10.66 -34.67
N CYS A 623 -6.39 -11.30 -33.64
CA CYS A 623 -6.62 -10.97 -32.23
C CYS A 623 -5.50 -10.15 -31.56
N ILE A 624 -4.57 -9.57 -32.33
CA ILE A 624 -3.53 -8.65 -31.82
C ILE A 624 -3.74 -7.27 -32.43
N VAL A 625 -3.54 -6.22 -31.64
CA VAL A 625 -3.59 -4.84 -32.11
C VAL A 625 -2.49 -4.58 -33.14
N THR A 626 -2.84 -4.01 -34.29
CA THR A 626 -1.84 -3.66 -35.32
C THR A 626 -1.21 -2.31 -35.00
N ILE A 627 0.13 -2.27 -34.88
CA ILE A 627 0.89 -1.02 -34.76
C ILE A 627 1.27 -0.52 -36.16
N PHE A 628 0.97 0.74 -36.44
CA PHE A 628 1.24 1.37 -37.74
C PHE A 628 2.51 2.22 -37.76
N ASP A 629 2.81 2.90 -36.66
CA ASP A 629 3.93 3.82 -36.58
C ASP A 629 4.36 4.00 -35.12
N ALA A 630 5.64 4.30 -34.89
CA ALA A 630 6.17 4.67 -33.59
C ALA A 630 7.22 5.76 -33.78
N GLY A 631 7.17 6.81 -32.96
CA GLY A 631 8.05 7.95 -33.12
C GLY A 631 8.23 8.77 -31.85
N GLU A 632 8.95 9.86 -31.98
CA GLU A 632 9.20 10.81 -30.90
C GLU A 632 8.99 12.22 -31.40
N GLU A 633 8.26 13.04 -30.65
CA GLU A 633 8.14 14.46 -30.92
C GLU A 633 7.96 15.23 -29.62
N HIS A 634 8.63 16.38 -29.48
CA HIS A 634 8.52 17.26 -28.30
C HIS A 634 8.76 16.53 -26.96
N ASP A 635 9.76 15.63 -26.91
CA ASP A 635 10.09 14.79 -25.75
C ASP A 635 9.01 13.79 -25.32
N LEU A 636 7.97 13.60 -26.15
CA LEU A 636 6.94 12.55 -25.99
C LEU A 636 7.20 11.42 -26.99
N ALA A 637 7.26 10.19 -26.50
CA ALA A 637 7.27 9.02 -27.35
C ALA A 637 5.83 8.63 -27.70
N TYR A 638 5.56 8.29 -28.96
CA TYR A 638 4.21 7.93 -29.40
C TYR A 638 4.19 6.61 -30.17
N ILE A 639 3.07 5.88 -30.07
CA ILE A 639 2.75 4.71 -30.89
C ILE A 639 1.37 4.91 -31.51
N ALA A 640 1.32 4.92 -32.83
CA ALA A 640 0.06 4.93 -33.58
C ALA A 640 -0.34 3.50 -33.95
N MET A 641 -1.56 3.12 -33.57
CA MET A 641 -2.10 1.77 -33.71
C MET A 641 -3.52 1.80 -34.28
N GLU A 642 -4.05 0.63 -34.63
CA GLU A 642 -5.44 0.52 -35.09
C GLU A 642 -6.43 1.02 -34.03
N PHE A 643 -7.42 1.80 -34.49
CA PHE A 643 -8.50 2.24 -33.62
C PHE A 643 -9.53 1.12 -33.47
N LEU A 644 -9.76 0.69 -32.23
CA LEU A 644 -10.70 -0.37 -31.87
C LEU A 644 -12.02 0.23 -31.40
N LYS A 645 -13.14 -0.25 -31.93
CA LYS A 645 -14.50 0.26 -31.60
C LYS A 645 -15.15 -0.41 -30.38
N GLY A 646 -14.64 -1.56 -29.95
CA GLY A 646 -15.15 -2.29 -28.78
C GLY A 646 -14.77 -1.63 -27.45
N ALA A 647 -15.18 -2.25 -26.35
CA ALA A 647 -14.79 -1.84 -24.99
C ALA A 647 -13.77 -2.84 -24.42
N ASP A 648 -12.97 -2.41 -23.45
CA ASP A 648 -12.14 -3.34 -22.69
C ASP A 648 -12.99 -4.22 -21.74
N LEU A 649 -12.41 -5.30 -21.24
CA LEU A 649 -13.12 -6.25 -20.37
C LEU A 649 -13.12 -5.85 -18.89
N ALA A 650 -12.61 -4.67 -18.50
CA ALA A 650 -12.56 -4.27 -17.09
C ALA A 650 -13.98 -4.13 -16.50
N ARG A 651 -14.94 -3.63 -17.27
CA ARG A 651 -16.35 -3.55 -16.83
C ARG A 651 -16.94 -4.94 -16.57
N ALA A 652 -16.58 -5.94 -17.38
CA ALA A 652 -17.03 -7.32 -17.25
C ALA A 652 -16.48 -8.06 -16.01
N CYS A 653 -15.59 -7.42 -15.23
CA CYS A 653 -15.07 -7.96 -13.98
C CYS A 653 -15.94 -7.65 -12.76
N HIS A 654 -17.00 -6.85 -12.89
CA HIS A 654 -17.91 -6.55 -11.78
C HIS A 654 -19.00 -7.62 -11.70
N ALA A 655 -19.35 -8.06 -10.49
CA ALA A 655 -20.36 -9.12 -10.28
C ALA A 655 -21.71 -8.84 -10.97
N GLY A 656 -22.10 -7.56 -11.11
CA GLY A 656 -23.33 -7.14 -11.80
C GLY A 656 -23.24 -7.06 -13.34
N HIS A 657 -22.06 -7.27 -13.93
CA HIS A 657 -21.81 -7.14 -15.38
C HIS A 657 -21.01 -8.33 -15.95
N LEU A 658 -21.03 -9.49 -15.29
CA LEU A 658 -20.31 -10.67 -15.76
C LEU A 658 -20.83 -11.13 -17.13
N LEU A 659 -19.89 -11.49 -18.00
CA LEU A 659 -20.23 -12.05 -19.31
C LEU A 659 -20.68 -13.52 -19.18
N PRO A 660 -21.47 -14.02 -20.15
CA PRO A 660 -21.81 -15.45 -20.21
C PRO A 660 -20.55 -16.32 -20.22
N VAL A 661 -20.58 -17.44 -19.49
CA VAL A 661 -19.42 -18.34 -19.34
C VAL A 661 -18.87 -18.78 -20.70
N ALA A 662 -19.74 -19.13 -21.65
CA ALA A 662 -19.35 -19.50 -23.00
C ALA A 662 -18.60 -18.39 -23.74
N THR A 663 -19.03 -17.13 -23.57
CA THR A 663 -18.36 -15.95 -24.14
C THR A 663 -16.98 -15.76 -23.51
N VAL A 664 -16.86 -15.84 -22.18
CA VAL A 664 -15.57 -15.70 -21.48
C VAL A 664 -14.57 -16.78 -21.92
N LEU A 665 -15.02 -18.03 -22.05
CA LEU A 665 -14.16 -19.14 -22.51
C LEU A 665 -13.75 -18.98 -23.98
N SER A 666 -14.67 -18.50 -24.84
CA SER A 666 -14.38 -18.20 -26.25
C SER A 666 -13.32 -17.11 -26.39
N ILE A 667 -13.49 -16.00 -25.64
CA ILE A 667 -12.50 -14.90 -25.60
C ILE A 667 -11.16 -15.43 -25.09
N GLY A 668 -11.16 -16.17 -23.98
CA GLY A 668 -9.96 -16.77 -23.40
C GLY A 668 -9.19 -17.63 -24.40
N ALA A 669 -9.88 -18.47 -25.17
CA ALA A 669 -9.26 -19.34 -26.18
C ALA A 669 -8.60 -18.52 -27.31
N ARG A 670 -9.26 -17.46 -27.80
CA ARG A 670 -8.73 -16.58 -28.85
C ARG A 670 -7.54 -15.76 -28.38
N VAL A 671 -7.57 -15.30 -27.12
CA VAL A 671 -6.43 -14.60 -26.49
C VAL A 671 -5.26 -15.57 -26.31
N ALA A 672 -5.50 -16.80 -25.85
CA ALA A 672 -4.45 -17.82 -25.73
C ALA A 672 -3.79 -18.16 -27.08
N GLU A 673 -4.55 -18.18 -28.19
CA GLU A 673 -3.99 -18.34 -29.54
C GLU A 673 -3.17 -17.13 -29.99
N ALA A 674 -3.63 -15.91 -29.69
CA ALA A 674 -2.87 -14.70 -29.96
C ALA A 674 -1.52 -14.70 -29.21
N LEU A 675 -1.53 -15.16 -27.95
CA LEU A 675 -0.32 -15.32 -27.15
C LEU A 675 0.61 -16.39 -27.74
N ASP A 676 0.08 -17.55 -28.17
CA ASP A 676 0.85 -18.60 -28.86
C ASP A 676 1.58 -18.04 -30.10
N TYR A 677 0.86 -17.27 -30.91
CA TYR A 677 1.42 -16.62 -32.10
C TYR A 677 2.53 -15.62 -31.74
N ALA A 678 2.32 -14.78 -30.72
CA ALA A 678 3.34 -13.82 -30.27
C ALA A 678 4.59 -14.53 -29.71
N HIS A 679 4.39 -15.59 -28.90
CA HIS A 679 5.49 -16.38 -28.32
C HIS A 679 6.33 -17.07 -29.40
N ALA A 680 5.70 -17.56 -30.47
CA ALA A 680 6.40 -18.13 -31.62
C ALA A 680 7.29 -17.10 -32.35
N HIS A 681 6.99 -15.81 -32.22
CA HIS A 681 7.80 -14.69 -32.75
C HIS A 681 8.74 -14.09 -31.70
N ASN A 682 8.97 -14.78 -30.57
CA ASN A 682 9.78 -14.33 -29.44
C ASN A 682 9.30 -13.02 -28.78
N VAL A 683 8.00 -12.73 -28.87
CA VAL A 683 7.36 -11.59 -28.20
C VAL A 683 6.57 -12.09 -27.00
N VAL A 684 6.84 -11.55 -25.81
CA VAL A 684 6.11 -11.85 -24.57
C VAL A 684 5.39 -10.58 -24.13
N HIS A 685 4.12 -10.69 -23.73
CA HIS A 685 3.26 -9.54 -23.45
C HIS A 685 3.53 -8.89 -22.09
N ARG A 686 3.62 -9.67 -21.01
CA ARG A 686 3.94 -9.30 -19.61
C ARG A 686 2.90 -8.47 -18.83
N ASP A 687 1.90 -7.90 -19.51
CA ASP A 687 0.81 -7.15 -18.88
C ASP A 687 -0.59 -7.62 -19.36
N ILE A 688 -0.87 -8.92 -19.33
CA ILE A 688 -2.21 -9.44 -19.68
C ILE A 688 -3.18 -9.19 -18.52
N LYS A 689 -4.24 -8.45 -18.78
CA LYS A 689 -5.32 -8.11 -17.85
C LYS A 689 -6.59 -7.69 -18.60
N PRO A 690 -7.77 -7.65 -17.95
CA PRO A 690 -9.03 -7.26 -18.60
C PRO A 690 -8.97 -5.93 -19.37
N ALA A 691 -8.28 -4.92 -18.83
CA ALA A 691 -8.14 -3.60 -19.46
C ALA A 691 -7.34 -3.61 -20.79
N ASN A 692 -6.57 -4.67 -21.06
CA ASN A 692 -5.75 -4.81 -22.28
C ASN A 692 -6.38 -5.82 -23.28
N ILE A 693 -7.63 -6.24 -23.05
CA ILE A 693 -8.38 -7.12 -23.95
C ILE A 693 -9.63 -6.37 -24.37
N MET A 694 -9.69 -6.00 -25.64
CA MET A 694 -10.83 -5.33 -26.26
C MET A 694 -11.78 -6.36 -26.83
N PHE A 695 -13.06 -6.19 -26.52
CA PHE A 695 -14.14 -7.02 -27.05
C PHE A 695 -15.24 -6.14 -27.65
N ASP A 696 -15.60 -6.43 -28.89
CA ASP A 696 -16.74 -5.84 -29.57
C ASP A 696 -17.85 -6.88 -29.69
N ALA A 697 -18.91 -6.71 -28.89
CA ALA A 697 -20.06 -7.61 -28.89
C ALA A 697 -20.87 -7.57 -30.18
N ALA A 698 -20.84 -6.45 -30.93
CA ALA A 698 -21.59 -6.30 -32.18
C ALA A 698 -20.94 -7.09 -33.32
N THR A 699 -19.60 -7.20 -33.32
CA THR A 699 -18.83 -7.88 -34.37
C THR A 699 -18.19 -9.19 -33.92
N ASP A 700 -18.32 -9.55 -32.64
CA ASP A 700 -17.60 -10.64 -31.98
C ASP A 700 -16.08 -10.56 -32.20
N ALA A 701 -15.53 -9.35 -32.26
CA ALA A 701 -14.10 -9.13 -32.43
C ALA A 701 -13.39 -9.06 -31.08
N VAL A 702 -12.29 -9.82 -30.94
CA VAL A 702 -11.40 -9.82 -29.76
C VAL A 702 -10.03 -9.35 -30.19
N LYS A 703 -9.46 -8.37 -29.48
CA LYS A 703 -8.15 -7.79 -29.77
C LYS A 703 -7.36 -7.56 -28.47
N VAL A 704 -6.12 -8.02 -28.43
CA VAL A 704 -5.19 -7.79 -27.33
C VAL A 704 -4.33 -6.56 -27.67
N THR A 705 -4.29 -5.60 -26.75
CA THR A 705 -3.58 -4.31 -26.89
C THR A 705 -2.31 -4.27 -26.03
N ASP A 706 -1.45 -3.27 -26.24
CA ASP A 706 -0.28 -3.01 -25.38
C ASP A 706 0.83 -4.09 -25.36
N PHE A 707 1.00 -4.82 -26.45
CA PHE A 707 2.13 -5.77 -26.59
C PHE A 707 3.49 -5.09 -26.40
N GLY A 708 4.25 -5.61 -25.42
CA GLY A 708 5.69 -5.45 -25.37
C GLY A 708 6.20 -4.13 -24.79
N ILE A 709 5.36 -3.17 -24.38
CA ILE A 709 5.80 -1.87 -23.82
C ILE A 709 6.24 -1.98 -22.33
N ALA A 710 5.94 -3.11 -21.68
CA ALA A 710 6.13 -3.31 -20.23
C ALA A 710 7.57 -3.67 -19.80
N ARG A 711 8.48 -4.02 -20.73
CA ARG A 711 9.82 -4.48 -20.33
C ARG A 711 10.78 -3.32 -19.97
N ILE A 712 10.40 -2.08 -20.27
CA ILE A 712 11.11 -0.87 -19.80
C ILE A 712 11.09 -0.77 -18.26
N THR A 713 10.02 -1.27 -17.62
CA THR A 713 9.77 -1.12 -16.18
C THR A 713 10.23 -2.31 -15.33
N ASP A 714 10.43 -3.48 -15.96
CA ASP A 714 10.79 -4.75 -15.28
C ASP A 714 12.22 -4.80 -14.71
N SER A 715 13.13 -3.92 -15.13
CA SER A 715 14.58 -4.05 -14.83
C SER A 715 15.26 -2.82 -14.23
N SER A 716 14.54 -1.70 -14.10
CA SER A 716 15.10 -0.46 -13.56
C SER A 716 14.24 0.02 -12.41
N LYS A 717 14.81 0.08 -11.20
CA LYS A 717 14.20 0.78 -10.04
C LYS A 717 13.78 2.18 -10.50
N THR A 718 12.49 2.43 -10.54
CA THR A 718 11.95 3.79 -10.72
C THR A 718 12.38 4.66 -9.54
N ARG A 719 12.40 5.98 -9.70
CA ARG A 719 12.74 6.94 -8.62
C ARG A 719 11.99 6.71 -7.31
N THR A 720 10.81 6.08 -7.38
CA THR A 720 9.91 5.80 -6.27
C THR A 720 10.04 4.38 -5.69
N GLY A 721 10.90 3.52 -6.27
CA GLY A 721 11.04 2.11 -5.84
C GLY A 721 9.80 1.24 -6.13
N LEU A 722 8.84 1.74 -6.91
CA LEU A 722 7.61 1.05 -7.25
C LEU A 722 7.80 0.20 -8.52
N VAL A 723 7.38 -1.07 -8.44
CA VAL A 723 7.15 -1.94 -9.59
C VAL A 723 6.02 -1.31 -10.40
N LEU A 724 6.30 -0.89 -11.63
CA LEU A 724 5.30 -0.26 -12.49
C LEU A 724 4.38 -1.34 -13.07
N GLY A 725 3.17 -1.46 -12.52
CA GLY A 725 2.12 -2.37 -12.99
C GLY A 725 1.09 -2.70 -11.91
N THR A 726 -0.05 -3.28 -12.29
CA THR A 726 -1.00 -3.83 -11.31
C THR A 726 -0.51 -5.22 -10.89
N PRO A 727 0.05 -5.40 -9.68
CA PRO A 727 0.69 -6.65 -9.23
C PRO A 727 -0.24 -7.86 -9.33
N SER A 728 -1.56 -7.66 -9.24
CA SER A 728 -2.58 -8.71 -9.15
C SER A 728 -2.57 -9.72 -10.30
N PHE A 729 -2.07 -9.34 -11.48
CA PHE A 729 -2.01 -10.20 -12.67
C PHE A 729 -0.60 -10.72 -12.97
N MET A 730 0.42 -10.29 -12.23
CA MET A 730 1.80 -10.68 -12.48
C MET A 730 2.04 -12.14 -12.11
N SER A 731 2.88 -12.82 -12.89
CA SER A 731 3.32 -14.17 -12.58
C SER A 731 4.32 -14.18 -11.41
N PRO A 732 4.42 -15.30 -10.64
CA PRO A 732 5.41 -15.45 -9.58
C PRO A 732 6.85 -15.18 -10.04
N GLU A 733 7.21 -15.61 -11.24
CA GLU A 733 8.54 -15.40 -11.81
C GLU A 733 8.81 -13.95 -12.23
N GLN A 734 7.78 -13.20 -12.66
CA GLN A 734 7.88 -11.78 -12.97
C GLN A 734 8.08 -10.96 -11.68
N LEU A 735 7.33 -11.25 -10.62
CA LEU A 735 7.53 -10.62 -9.30
C LEU A 735 8.90 -10.93 -8.69
N ALA A 736 9.41 -12.13 -8.91
CA ALA A 736 10.73 -12.54 -8.41
C ALA A 736 11.90 -11.99 -9.26
N GLY A 737 11.64 -11.23 -10.33
CA GLY A 737 12.66 -10.73 -11.25
C GLY A 737 13.43 -11.84 -11.98
N LYS A 738 12.84 -13.04 -12.10
CA LYS A 738 13.43 -14.19 -12.82
C LYS A 738 13.22 -14.03 -14.32
N LYS A 739 13.85 -14.90 -15.11
CA LYS A 739 13.65 -14.91 -16.56
C LYS A 739 12.18 -15.20 -16.90
N VAL A 740 11.50 -14.21 -17.48
CA VAL A 740 10.10 -14.28 -17.93
C VAL A 740 10.05 -14.83 -19.36
N ASP A 741 9.21 -15.84 -19.59
CA ASP A 741 8.90 -16.40 -20.91
C ASP A 741 7.37 -16.41 -21.14
N GLY A 742 6.92 -16.97 -22.27
CA GLY A 742 5.50 -16.96 -22.65
C GLY A 742 4.56 -17.60 -21.62
N ARG A 743 5.05 -18.48 -20.75
CA ARG A 743 4.22 -19.13 -19.70
C ARG A 743 3.79 -18.16 -18.60
N SER A 744 4.46 -17.00 -18.50
CA SER A 744 4.00 -15.92 -17.63
C SER A 744 2.70 -15.29 -18.16
N ASP A 745 2.57 -15.07 -19.48
CA ASP A 745 1.35 -14.53 -20.07
C ASP A 745 0.15 -15.48 -19.88
N LEU A 746 0.41 -16.80 -19.92
CA LEU A 746 -0.64 -17.82 -19.69
C LEU A 746 -1.13 -17.81 -18.23
N TYR A 747 -0.25 -17.54 -17.26
CA TYR A 747 -0.65 -17.34 -15.86
C TYR A 747 -1.53 -16.09 -15.72
N SER A 748 -1.10 -14.97 -16.30
CA SER A 748 -1.86 -13.71 -16.28
C SER A 748 -3.23 -13.84 -16.95
N LEU A 749 -3.32 -14.61 -18.04
CA LEU A 749 -4.60 -14.97 -18.66
C LEU A 749 -5.44 -15.85 -17.72
N GLY A 750 -4.84 -16.79 -16.99
CA GLY A 750 -5.53 -17.57 -15.95
C GLY A 750 -6.15 -16.69 -14.85
N VAL A 751 -5.42 -15.67 -14.39
CA VAL A 751 -5.95 -14.68 -13.41
C VAL A 751 -7.09 -13.88 -14.02
N THR A 752 -6.94 -13.45 -15.27
CA THR A 752 -7.97 -12.71 -16.03
C THR A 752 -9.25 -13.52 -16.17
N LEU A 753 -9.15 -14.81 -16.51
CA LEU A 753 -10.29 -15.71 -16.62
C LEU A 753 -10.97 -15.95 -15.27
N PHE A 754 -10.18 -16.13 -14.21
CA PHE A 754 -10.73 -16.27 -12.86
C PHE A 754 -11.60 -15.06 -12.49
N GLN A 755 -11.11 -13.85 -12.76
CA GLN A 755 -11.84 -12.63 -12.47
C GLN A 755 -13.07 -12.43 -13.35
N LEU A 756 -12.99 -12.68 -14.65
CA LEU A 756 -14.13 -12.57 -15.57
C LEU A 756 -15.23 -13.59 -15.27
N LEU A 757 -14.88 -14.74 -14.70
CA LEU A 757 -15.84 -15.78 -14.35
C LEU A 757 -16.49 -15.55 -12.99
N THR A 758 -15.81 -14.92 -12.02
CA THR A 758 -16.28 -14.81 -10.62
C THR A 758 -16.57 -13.38 -10.16
N GLY A 759 -16.12 -12.38 -10.91
CA GLY A 759 -16.09 -10.99 -10.49
C GLY A 759 -15.10 -10.68 -9.37
N SER A 760 -14.17 -11.60 -9.09
CA SER A 760 -13.21 -11.49 -7.99
C SER A 760 -11.81 -11.94 -8.40
N LEU A 761 -10.78 -11.30 -7.87
CA LEU A 761 -9.40 -11.75 -8.07
C LEU A 761 -9.13 -13.05 -7.29
N PRO A 762 -8.29 -13.97 -7.80
CA PRO A 762 -7.99 -15.23 -7.13
C PRO A 762 -7.22 -15.03 -5.82
N LEU A 763 -6.37 -14.01 -5.74
CA LEU A 763 -5.58 -13.68 -4.57
C LEU A 763 -5.71 -12.19 -4.28
N ARG A 764 -5.92 -11.85 -3.00
CA ARG A 764 -6.03 -10.49 -2.47
C ARG A 764 -5.15 -10.36 -1.23
N GLY A 765 -4.56 -9.19 -1.02
CA GLY A 765 -3.80 -8.84 0.18
C GLY A 765 -4.20 -7.45 0.66
N GLU A 766 -4.06 -7.19 1.95
CA GLU A 766 -4.32 -5.89 2.57
C GLU A 766 -3.17 -4.91 2.32
N SER A 767 -2.01 -5.41 1.90
CA SER A 767 -0.87 -4.61 1.43
C SER A 767 -0.27 -5.15 0.13
N MET A 768 0.44 -4.28 -0.59
CA MET A 768 1.22 -4.63 -1.79
C MET A 768 2.18 -5.81 -1.55
N THR A 769 2.88 -5.79 -0.41
CA THR A 769 3.85 -6.83 -0.03
C THR A 769 3.16 -8.17 0.25
N GLU A 770 2.02 -8.15 0.93
CA GLU A 770 1.23 -9.34 1.21
C GLU A 770 0.67 -9.95 -0.08
N LEU A 771 0.16 -9.11 -0.99
CA LEU A 771 -0.32 -9.56 -2.29
C LEU A 771 0.82 -10.21 -3.10
N MET A 772 2.01 -9.60 -3.13
CA MET A 772 3.18 -10.19 -3.77
C MET A 772 3.57 -11.54 -3.14
N HIS A 773 3.55 -11.65 -1.80
CA HIS A 773 3.82 -12.90 -1.09
C HIS A 773 2.78 -13.98 -1.42
N LYS A 774 1.49 -13.63 -1.45
CA LYS A 774 0.41 -14.56 -1.84
C LYS A 774 0.55 -15.00 -3.29
N ILE A 775 0.86 -14.09 -4.21
CA ILE A 775 1.10 -14.45 -5.61
C ILE A 775 2.27 -15.43 -5.70
N ALA A 776 3.35 -15.22 -4.95
CA ALA A 776 4.52 -16.10 -4.95
C ALA A 776 4.23 -17.48 -4.33
N ASN A 777 3.51 -17.54 -3.21
CA ASN A 777 3.48 -18.72 -2.34
C ASN A 777 2.10 -19.34 -2.10
N ALA A 778 1.00 -18.58 -2.18
CA ALA A 778 -0.34 -19.08 -1.86
C ALA A 778 -1.06 -19.65 -3.09
N GLU A 779 -1.63 -20.84 -2.96
CA GLU A 779 -2.44 -21.45 -4.02
C GLU A 779 -3.73 -20.66 -4.26
N ALA A 780 -4.17 -20.60 -5.53
CA ALA A 780 -5.45 -19.98 -5.86
C ALA A 780 -6.61 -20.87 -5.38
N PRO A 781 -7.69 -20.30 -4.82
CA PRO A 781 -8.85 -21.07 -4.40
C PRO A 781 -9.53 -21.75 -5.61
N ASP A 782 -10.23 -22.86 -5.37
CA ASP A 782 -11.08 -23.47 -6.41
C ASP A 782 -12.16 -22.46 -6.81
N ILE A 783 -12.22 -22.13 -8.10
CA ILE A 783 -13.17 -21.16 -8.67
C ILE A 783 -14.63 -21.50 -8.33
N ARG A 784 -14.94 -22.78 -8.11
CA ARG A 784 -16.28 -23.26 -7.74
C ARG A 784 -16.68 -22.91 -6.30
N GLN A 785 -15.74 -22.51 -5.44
CA GLN A 785 -16.08 -21.97 -4.11
C GLN A 785 -16.78 -20.61 -4.24
N LEU A 786 -16.45 -19.83 -5.27
CA LEU A 786 -17.05 -18.53 -5.54
C LEU A 786 -18.23 -18.62 -6.51
N ARG A 787 -18.18 -19.59 -7.44
CA ARG A 787 -19.21 -19.79 -8.47
C ARG A 787 -19.53 -21.28 -8.67
N PRO A 788 -20.33 -21.90 -7.78
CA PRO A 788 -20.57 -23.34 -7.75
C PRO A 788 -21.17 -23.95 -9.02
N GLU A 789 -21.84 -23.14 -9.84
CA GLU A 789 -22.47 -23.56 -11.10
C GLU A 789 -21.46 -23.81 -12.24
N LEU A 790 -20.18 -23.44 -12.07
CA LEU A 790 -19.15 -23.70 -13.07
C LEU A 790 -18.83 -25.19 -13.18
N SER A 791 -18.67 -25.68 -14.41
CA SER A 791 -18.36 -27.08 -14.64
C SER A 791 -16.98 -27.47 -14.08
N PRO A 792 -16.78 -28.72 -13.63
CA PRO A 792 -15.47 -29.20 -13.20
C PRO A 792 -14.38 -29.06 -14.26
N ALA A 793 -14.75 -29.06 -15.55
CA ALA A 793 -13.82 -28.84 -16.64
C ALA A 793 -13.26 -27.41 -16.63
N VAL A 794 -14.12 -26.40 -16.45
CA VAL A 794 -13.70 -24.99 -16.33
C VAL A 794 -12.79 -24.79 -15.13
N ALA A 795 -13.14 -25.37 -13.97
CA ALA A 795 -12.33 -25.29 -12.76
C ALA A 795 -10.91 -25.86 -12.94
N ARG A 796 -10.78 -27.02 -13.60
CA ARG A 796 -9.46 -27.64 -13.87
C ARG A 796 -8.60 -26.76 -14.77
N VAL A 797 -9.17 -26.21 -15.84
CA VAL A 797 -8.44 -25.39 -16.81
C VAL A 797 -7.90 -24.11 -16.16
N VAL A 798 -8.70 -23.44 -15.33
CA VAL A 798 -8.25 -22.24 -14.59
C VAL A 798 -7.19 -22.62 -13.54
N ALA A 799 -7.38 -23.71 -12.79
CA ALA A 799 -6.43 -24.16 -11.79
C ALA A 799 -5.06 -24.54 -12.38
N GLN A 800 -5.04 -25.17 -13.56
CA GLN A 800 -3.79 -25.51 -14.26
C GLN A 800 -3.03 -24.27 -14.74
N ALA A 801 -3.74 -23.24 -15.23
CA ALA A 801 -3.11 -21.98 -15.63
C ALA A 801 -2.49 -21.23 -14.43
N LEU A 802 -3.10 -21.35 -13.24
CA LEU A 802 -2.68 -20.68 -12.00
C LEU A 802 -1.64 -21.44 -11.17
N GLN A 803 -1.09 -22.55 -11.68
CA GLN A 803 0.01 -23.27 -11.02
C GLN A 803 1.21 -22.35 -10.78
N LYS A 804 1.90 -22.46 -9.64
CA LYS A 804 3.01 -21.53 -9.33
C LYS A 804 4.27 -21.82 -10.13
N ARG A 805 4.55 -23.10 -10.37
CA ARG A 805 5.69 -23.57 -11.16
C ARG A 805 5.39 -23.46 -12.67
N PRO A 806 6.17 -22.72 -13.47
CA PRO A 806 5.94 -22.59 -14.92
C PRO A 806 5.88 -23.93 -15.65
N GLU A 807 6.66 -24.92 -15.22
CA GLU A 807 6.69 -26.29 -15.75
C GLU A 807 5.40 -27.09 -15.46
N ALA A 808 4.61 -26.70 -14.47
CA ALA A 808 3.33 -27.33 -14.13
C ALA A 808 2.12 -26.66 -14.82
N ARG A 809 2.34 -25.52 -15.52
CA ARG A 809 1.31 -24.80 -16.28
C ARG A 809 1.14 -25.37 -17.69
N TYR A 810 0.21 -24.80 -18.44
CA TYR A 810 0.20 -24.90 -19.89
C TYR A 810 1.54 -24.45 -20.48
N GLN A 811 2.12 -25.26 -21.37
CA GLN A 811 3.41 -24.93 -21.99
C GLN A 811 3.25 -24.05 -23.23
N THR A 812 2.07 -24.07 -23.86
CA THR A 812 1.77 -23.28 -25.06
C THR A 812 0.36 -22.69 -24.98
N GLY A 813 0.16 -21.55 -25.63
CA GLY A 813 -1.16 -20.92 -25.71
C GLY A 813 -2.15 -21.77 -26.49
N ARG A 814 -1.68 -22.54 -27.49
CA ARG A 814 -2.51 -23.49 -28.24
C ARG A 814 -3.09 -24.60 -27.37
N GLN A 815 -2.29 -25.15 -26.44
CA GLN A 815 -2.76 -26.17 -25.50
C GLN A 815 -3.85 -25.58 -24.60
N PHE A 816 -3.63 -24.37 -24.09
CA PHE A 816 -4.60 -23.69 -23.22
C PHE A 816 -5.91 -23.38 -23.97
N ALA A 817 -5.82 -22.92 -25.23
CA ALA A 817 -6.97 -22.65 -26.07
C ALA A 817 -7.81 -23.90 -26.37
N ALA A 818 -7.17 -25.04 -26.64
CA ALA A 818 -7.85 -26.30 -26.89
C ALA A 818 -8.67 -26.74 -25.66
N ASP A 819 -8.07 -26.68 -24.47
CA ASP A 819 -8.74 -27.04 -23.21
C ASP A 819 -9.88 -26.10 -22.86
N LEU A 820 -9.73 -24.79 -23.10
CA LEU A 820 -10.81 -23.81 -22.91
C LEU A 820 -12.02 -24.09 -23.82
N ARG A 821 -11.79 -24.48 -25.08
CA ARG A 821 -12.87 -24.87 -26.00
C ARG A 821 -13.58 -26.13 -25.54
N LEU A 822 -12.83 -27.16 -25.12
CA LEU A 822 -13.40 -28.40 -24.59
C LEU A 822 -14.24 -28.13 -23.33
N ALA A 823 -13.75 -27.26 -22.43
CA ALA A 823 -14.51 -26.84 -21.26
C ALA A 823 -15.78 -26.07 -21.61
N GLY A 824 -15.76 -25.26 -22.67
CA GLY A 824 -16.92 -24.53 -23.18
C GLY A 824 -18.02 -25.43 -23.75
N VAL A 825 -17.65 -26.50 -24.47
CA VAL A 825 -18.62 -27.50 -24.97
C VAL A 825 -19.32 -28.23 -23.82
N ALA A 826 -18.59 -28.56 -22.75
CA ALA A 826 -19.15 -29.18 -21.55
C ALA A 826 -20.05 -28.22 -20.74
N ALA A 827 -19.79 -26.92 -20.77
CA ALA A 827 -20.62 -25.90 -20.11
C ALA A 827 -21.94 -25.64 -20.87
N GLY A 828 -21.95 -25.73 -22.20
CA GLY A 828 -23.15 -25.55 -23.02
C GLY A 828 -24.21 -26.66 -22.93
N GLN A 829 -23.88 -27.81 -22.31
CA GLN A 829 -24.80 -28.94 -22.13
C GLN A 829 -25.53 -28.94 -20.77
N ALA A 830 -25.14 -28.06 -19.84
CA ALA A 830 -25.78 -27.91 -18.53
C ALA A 830 -26.68 -26.65 -18.52
N GLY A 831 -27.92 -26.80 -19.01
CA GLY A 831 -29.10 -25.96 -18.75
C GLY A 831 -28.93 -24.43 -18.70
N SER A 832 -29.27 -23.75 -19.80
CA SER A 832 -29.44 -22.30 -19.87
C SER A 832 -30.63 -21.81 -19.02
N PRO A 833 -30.50 -20.75 -18.19
CA PRO A 833 -31.59 -19.86 -17.87
C PRO A 833 -31.83 -18.87 -19.03
N GLU A 834 -33.09 -18.54 -19.29
CA GLU A 834 -33.61 -17.69 -20.38
C GLU A 834 -32.80 -16.39 -20.66
N PRO A 835 -32.68 -15.97 -21.94
CA PRO A 835 -31.93 -14.78 -22.34
C PRO A 835 -32.72 -13.49 -22.03
N GLY A 836 -32.44 -12.88 -20.88
CA GLY A 836 -32.66 -11.44 -20.70
C GLY A 836 -31.64 -10.68 -21.54
N ALA A 837 -31.98 -10.36 -22.79
CA ALA A 837 -31.16 -9.53 -23.67
C ALA A 837 -31.00 -8.12 -23.05
N VAL A 838 -29.90 -7.88 -22.36
CA VAL A 838 -29.45 -6.52 -22.09
C VAL A 838 -28.80 -6.02 -23.39
N VAL A 839 -29.58 -5.27 -24.17
CA VAL A 839 -29.08 -4.52 -25.32
C VAL A 839 -28.08 -3.48 -24.79
N TYR A 840 -26.80 -3.67 -25.09
CA TYR A 840 -25.75 -2.71 -24.77
C TYR A 840 -25.79 -1.58 -25.81
N ASP A 841 -26.16 -0.39 -25.36
CA ASP A 841 -26.16 0.83 -26.18
C ASP A 841 -24.75 1.46 -26.10
N ALA A 842 -23.99 1.32 -27.19
CA ALA A 842 -22.57 1.68 -27.26
C ALA A 842 -22.31 3.19 -27.37
N ASP A 843 -23.34 4.02 -27.54
CA ASP A 843 -23.17 5.42 -27.91
C ASP A 843 -23.26 6.44 -26.75
N ARG A 844 -23.51 6.00 -25.50
CA ARG A 844 -23.86 6.95 -24.43
C ARG A 844 -22.77 7.40 -23.46
N ASP A 845 -21.68 6.67 -23.25
CA ASP A 845 -20.70 7.03 -22.21
C ASP A 845 -19.24 6.88 -22.67
N ALA A 846 -18.84 7.72 -23.62
CA ALA A 846 -17.44 8.02 -23.89
C ALA A 846 -17.00 9.22 -23.02
N THR A 847 -17.05 9.08 -21.70
CA THR A 847 -16.35 10.00 -20.79
C THR A 847 -15.65 9.20 -19.70
N GLY A 848 -14.38 9.53 -19.47
CA GLY A 848 -13.39 8.70 -18.79
C GLY A 848 -13.84 8.11 -17.45
N HIS A 849 -13.55 6.82 -17.28
CA HIS A 849 -13.74 6.12 -16.02
C HIS A 849 -12.42 5.46 -15.64
N GLU A 850 -11.79 5.99 -14.58
CA GLU A 850 -10.67 5.35 -13.90
C GLU A 850 -11.10 3.97 -13.33
N MET A 851 -10.18 3.01 -13.35
CA MET A 851 -10.35 1.69 -12.74
C MET A 851 -10.65 1.79 -11.23
N ALA A 852 -11.93 1.85 -10.86
CA ALA A 852 -12.40 1.87 -9.47
C ALA A 852 -12.02 0.60 -8.66
N ASP A 853 -11.62 -0.49 -9.33
CA ASP A 853 -11.20 -1.73 -8.67
C ASP A 853 -9.72 -1.73 -8.21
N PHE A 854 -8.88 -0.81 -8.70
CA PHE A 854 -7.54 -0.62 -8.12
C PHE A 854 -7.62 0.07 -6.75
N GLN A 855 -8.51 1.06 -6.62
CA GLN A 855 -8.73 1.80 -5.38
C GLN A 855 -9.19 0.91 -4.21
N ARG A 856 -9.81 -0.24 -4.50
CA ARG A 856 -10.24 -1.20 -3.47
C ARG A 856 -9.23 -2.29 -3.14
N THR A 857 -8.19 -2.45 -3.95
CA THR A 857 -7.24 -3.56 -3.77
C THR A 857 -6.00 -3.11 -3.00
N VAL A 858 -5.58 -1.85 -3.08
CA VAL A 858 -4.60 -1.24 -2.16
C VAL A 858 -4.77 0.30 -2.18
N MET A 859 -5.74 0.86 -1.46
CA MET A 859 -5.75 2.27 -0.99
C MET A 859 -6.82 2.47 0.10
N GLU A 860 -6.48 3.22 1.15
CA GLU A 860 -7.43 3.80 2.10
C GLU A 860 -8.37 4.81 1.42
N GLN A 861 -9.62 4.90 1.89
CA GLN A 861 -10.58 5.90 1.43
C GLN A 861 -10.15 7.32 1.84
N PRO A 862 -10.34 8.34 0.99
CA PRO A 862 -10.17 9.72 1.41
C PRO A 862 -11.30 10.13 2.36
N ALA A 863 -10.93 10.68 3.52
CA ALA A 863 -11.85 11.27 4.48
C ALA A 863 -12.73 12.36 3.84
N GLY A 864 -14.04 12.23 3.98
CA GLY A 864 -15.01 13.19 3.47
C GLY A 864 -14.85 14.57 4.10
N ARG A 865 -14.55 15.59 3.27
CA ARG A 865 -14.76 16.99 3.64
C ARG A 865 -16.19 17.38 3.30
N GLY A 866 -17.02 17.56 4.33
CA GLY A 866 -18.29 18.25 4.20
C GLY A 866 -18.05 19.72 3.85
N ALA A 867 -18.52 20.14 2.68
CA ALA A 867 -18.60 21.55 2.31
C ALA A 867 -20.08 21.96 2.30
N ALA A 868 -20.47 22.69 3.34
CA ALA A 868 -21.73 23.42 3.35
C ALA A 868 -21.60 24.66 2.44
N PHE A 869 -22.46 24.76 1.42
CA PHE A 869 -22.66 25.99 0.65
C PHE A 869 -23.81 26.80 1.26
N PRO A 870 -23.66 28.12 1.50
CA PRO A 870 -24.79 29.01 1.66
C PRO A 870 -25.28 29.51 0.28
N PRO A 871 -26.54 29.93 0.13
CA PRO A 871 -27.13 30.25 -1.16
C PRO A 871 -26.72 31.65 -1.63
N ILE A 872 -26.42 31.77 -2.93
CA ILE A 872 -26.27 33.06 -3.62
C ILE A 872 -27.65 33.48 -4.13
N SER A 873 -28.21 34.54 -3.53
CA SER A 873 -29.28 35.34 -4.10
C SER A 873 -28.73 36.16 -5.26
N GLY A 874 -29.44 36.15 -6.39
CA GLY A 874 -29.04 36.83 -7.62
C GLY A 874 -29.31 38.34 -7.68
N ALA A 875 -29.10 38.82 -8.91
CA ALA A 875 -29.43 40.12 -9.50
C ALA A 875 -28.45 41.29 -9.25
N ARG A 876 -27.50 41.49 -10.18
CA ARG A 876 -27.66 42.33 -11.38
C ARG A 876 -26.45 42.20 -12.29
#